data_AF-A0A8B8EZ17-F1
#
_entry.id   AF-A0A8B8EZ17-F1
#
_cell.length_a   1.000
_cell.length_b   1.000
_cell.length_c   1.000
_cell.angle_alpha   90.00
_cell.angle_beta   90.00
_cell.angle_gamma   90.00
#
_symmetry.space_group_name_H-M   'P 1'
#
loop_
_entity.id
_entity.type
_entity.pdbx_description
1 polymer ?
#
loop_
_entity_poly.entity_id
_entity_poly.type
_entity_poly.pdbx_seq_one_letter_code
_entity_poly.pdbx_strand_id
1 'polypeptide(L)'
;MHELFAKVLNEKDLSKAGDLFSLEDRDIVGDIATALQKIGEITDTEDYINNDNDQSVVEICITRVTTAIREMDTIEEHSSGLVDLLQVCQRHNLNPVTQDKDPPHAKVASDIMSCLFMHYSKSRVMTMAIPVVVNFLSSDNKELSRNVSSYLSLAALDNADLLAKHMEIILNSIFRGNYILSTVLPQIYAQNSEPIIECTDRLMDILDQCDVSERSSLFQVFSMVAKSKPQTLEPHIPKLSEYLGTSVLAPLVLTMFVDMAVVNPTPFVGYAAALKASGEKQPVHLIQVCQIMGAIATINETQAQLSMEYFVSNLGQTDQAVLTVILQEVKALSLTHPDLLTHNIDKVSKLSQNGSSAVRILVQQLREDNQKRSSTLEKEMKSVSSQTEGAVTVITVGNPPNSANPNGVIVRHMSIPASHRSSEQSLAKSSRTSGSTARYDRPISPSSTDRHTDRLSMMSSGTVSSHHGPSLESMRDGVQHFCDKHFSTIRNFISNISARIPLPEVCSVINGRHKRFLRLSFLCGGKGDQCLYSKSYFTLDTKLPKPWIHLMFLSTQAKAASALSQHDYSISRLKTCWDSLQTDRTAGSFLTLVTSSFPSAKDQDLLIHELHSSRFFDVFEFNAAKKFWACFMCNHPEKMYDLMKNGTPVIAGQLREKKGRWKFLKRWKTRYFTLSGTQITYSKSDQQHETLPVSKIQSVKAVRKGYRDIPKAFEIFTEDQTYTFKAKGHQNIEQWVQCLHIAVAQAHKGDDSRPSRTEGEGRGPRRQDNIVIERPRSVMDTKL
;
A
#
# COMPACT_ATOMS: atom_id res chain seq x y z
N MET A 1 12.68 35.03 -23.86
CA MET A 1 12.76 35.11 -22.40
C MET A 1 11.89 36.25 -21.93
N HIS A 2 10.84 35.93 -21.19
CA HIS A 2 9.91 36.86 -20.57
C HIS A 2 10.64 37.88 -19.69
N GLU A 3 10.18 39.13 -19.68
CA GLU A 3 10.87 40.27 -19.06
C GLU A 3 11.22 40.02 -17.58
N LEU A 4 10.30 39.46 -16.79
CA LEU A 4 10.57 39.10 -15.39
C LEU A 4 11.66 38.03 -15.24
N PHE A 5 11.75 37.04 -16.14
CA PHE A 5 12.86 36.07 -16.11
C PHE A 5 14.19 36.74 -16.47
N ALA A 6 14.20 37.64 -17.44
CA ALA A 6 15.39 38.42 -17.80
C ALA A 6 15.88 39.29 -16.62
N LYS A 7 14.98 39.98 -15.92
CA LYS A 7 15.33 40.79 -14.72
C LYS A 7 15.85 39.94 -13.57
N VAL A 8 15.23 38.80 -13.31
CA VAL A 8 15.62 37.96 -12.17
C VAL A 8 16.91 37.17 -12.44
N LEU A 9 17.16 36.72 -13.67
CA LEU A 9 18.36 35.95 -14.03
C LEU A 9 19.54 36.82 -14.46
N ASN A 10 19.33 37.85 -15.29
CA ASN A 10 20.42 38.68 -15.81
C ASN A 10 20.74 39.87 -14.88
N GLU A 11 19.72 40.57 -14.37
CA GLU A 11 19.89 41.73 -13.46
C GLU A 11 19.93 41.31 -11.98
N LYS A 12 19.68 40.01 -11.69
CA LYS A 12 19.73 39.39 -10.35
C LYS A 12 18.75 40.01 -9.32
N ASP A 13 17.67 40.64 -9.80
CA ASP A 13 16.72 41.39 -8.97
C ASP A 13 15.75 40.46 -8.18
N LEU A 14 16.13 40.14 -6.94
CA LEU A 14 15.29 39.41 -6.00
C LEU A 14 13.97 40.11 -5.63
N SER A 15 13.81 41.42 -5.88
CA SER A 15 12.55 42.12 -5.62
C SER A 15 11.44 41.68 -6.60
N LYS A 16 11.80 41.34 -7.83
CA LYS A 16 10.89 40.85 -8.89
C LYS A 16 10.76 39.33 -8.92
N ALA A 17 11.69 38.62 -8.31
CA ALA A 17 11.72 37.16 -8.26
C ALA A 17 10.47 36.54 -7.59
N GLY A 18 9.77 37.32 -6.73
CA GLY A 18 8.48 36.92 -6.18
C GLY A 18 7.33 36.86 -7.20
N ASP A 19 7.40 37.63 -8.29
CA ASP A 19 6.29 37.89 -9.21
C ASP A 19 6.33 36.98 -10.46
N LEU A 20 7.42 36.23 -10.66
CA LEU A 20 7.55 35.17 -11.68
C LEU A 20 6.40 34.14 -11.63
N PHE A 21 5.78 33.95 -10.47
CA PHE A 21 4.69 33.00 -10.22
C PHE A 21 3.29 33.64 -10.31
N SER A 22 3.22 34.93 -10.63
CA SER A 22 1.98 35.58 -11.10
C SER A 22 1.79 35.41 -12.62
N LEU A 23 2.81 34.93 -13.33
CA LEU A 23 2.76 34.58 -14.75
C LEU A 23 2.10 33.22 -14.95
N GLU A 24 1.29 33.09 -16.00
CA GLU A 24 0.72 31.79 -16.40
C GLU A 24 1.80 30.90 -17.03
N ASP A 25 1.71 29.58 -16.81
CA ASP A 25 2.77 28.65 -17.25
C ASP A 25 2.95 28.63 -18.78
N ARG A 26 1.88 28.89 -19.53
CA ARG A 26 1.89 29.03 -21.00
C ARG A 26 2.73 30.20 -21.52
N ASP A 27 2.88 31.28 -20.74
CA ASP A 27 3.61 32.49 -21.18
C ASP A 27 5.13 32.34 -21.03
N ILE A 28 5.56 31.31 -20.28
CA ILE A 28 6.98 31.06 -19.94
C ILE A 28 7.49 29.71 -20.44
N VAL A 29 6.63 28.80 -20.92
CA VAL A 29 7.03 27.44 -21.33
C VAL A 29 8.08 27.46 -22.44
N GLY A 30 7.92 28.34 -23.44
CA GLY A 30 8.89 28.53 -24.53
C GLY A 30 10.24 29.10 -24.09
N ASP A 31 10.34 29.64 -22.88
CA ASP A 31 11.56 30.24 -22.32
C ASP A 31 12.34 29.31 -21.40
N ILE A 32 11.76 28.15 -21.04
CA ILE A 32 12.34 27.22 -20.06
C ILE A 32 13.77 26.80 -20.45
N ALA A 33 14.03 26.52 -21.73
CA ALA A 33 15.36 26.14 -22.20
C ALA A 33 16.40 27.26 -21.94
N THR A 34 16.08 28.51 -22.28
CA THR A 34 16.96 29.67 -22.05
C THR A 34 17.10 30.00 -20.56
N ALA A 35 16.04 29.77 -19.76
CA ALA A 35 16.08 29.94 -18.32
C ALA A 35 16.99 28.89 -17.65
N LEU A 36 16.90 27.62 -18.06
CA LEU A 36 17.81 26.56 -17.60
C LEU A 36 19.27 26.84 -17.99
N GLN A 37 19.52 27.32 -19.21
CA GLN A 37 20.85 27.77 -19.63
C GLN A 37 21.38 28.88 -18.72
N LYS A 38 20.60 29.94 -18.44
CA LYS A 38 21.01 31.04 -17.55
C LYS A 38 21.18 30.62 -16.10
N ILE A 39 20.37 29.67 -15.61
CA ILE A 39 20.60 29.05 -14.30
C ILE A 39 21.94 28.31 -14.30
N GLY A 40 22.27 27.55 -15.35
CA GLY A 40 23.56 26.88 -15.53
C GLY A 40 24.73 27.85 -15.52
N GLU A 41 24.66 28.94 -16.29
CA GLU A 41 25.69 29.99 -16.31
C GLU A 41 25.97 30.57 -14.91
N ILE A 42 24.93 30.77 -14.09
CA ILE A 42 25.08 31.27 -12.71
C ILE A 42 25.68 30.20 -11.78
N THR A 43 25.18 28.95 -11.84
CA THR A 43 25.64 27.86 -10.95
C THR A 43 27.07 27.39 -11.24
N ASP A 44 27.59 27.64 -12.45
CA ASP A 44 28.96 27.28 -12.83
C ASP A 44 30.03 28.31 -12.38
N THR A 45 29.61 29.43 -11.76
CA THR A 45 30.55 30.46 -11.25
C THR A 45 31.18 30.08 -9.91
N GLU A 46 32.47 30.40 -9.73
CA GLU A 46 33.22 30.08 -8.51
C GLU A 46 32.63 30.71 -7.23
N ASP A 47 32.08 31.93 -7.34
CA ASP A 47 31.48 32.65 -6.21
C ASP A 47 30.10 32.09 -5.80
N TYR A 48 29.43 31.29 -6.64
CA TYR A 48 28.09 30.78 -6.37
C TYR A 48 27.95 30.06 -5.01
N ILE A 49 29.02 29.44 -4.51
CA ILE A 49 29.06 28.77 -3.20
C ILE A 49 28.89 29.76 -2.02
N ASN A 50 29.35 31.00 -2.19
CA ASN A 50 29.31 32.06 -1.17
C ASN A 50 28.20 33.10 -1.42
N ASN A 51 27.74 33.21 -2.67
CA ASN A 51 26.80 34.23 -3.10
C ASN A 51 25.34 33.90 -2.75
N ASP A 52 24.92 34.29 -1.53
CA ASP A 52 23.54 34.11 -1.02
C ASP A 52 22.46 34.74 -1.92
N ASN A 53 22.80 35.75 -2.74
CA ASN A 53 21.88 36.38 -3.70
C ASN A 53 21.65 35.47 -4.91
N ASP A 54 22.72 35.03 -5.56
CA ASP A 54 22.66 34.13 -6.72
C ASP A 54 22.06 32.78 -6.36
N GLN A 55 22.39 32.22 -5.20
CA GLN A 55 21.72 31.02 -4.66
C GLN A 55 20.21 31.21 -4.54
N SER A 56 19.77 32.39 -4.10
CA SER A 56 18.34 32.70 -3.96
C SER A 56 17.67 32.94 -5.33
N VAL A 57 18.36 33.55 -6.29
CA VAL A 57 17.90 33.70 -7.69
C VAL A 57 17.70 32.33 -8.34
N VAL A 58 18.69 31.45 -8.23
CA VAL A 58 18.67 30.09 -8.77
C VAL A 58 17.58 29.24 -8.10
N GLU A 59 17.50 29.24 -6.78
CA GLU A 59 16.47 28.51 -6.01
C GLU A 59 15.04 28.92 -6.44
N ILE A 60 14.81 30.23 -6.65
CA ILE A 60 13.55 30.77 -7.18
C ILE A 60 13.29 30.28 -8.62
N CYS A 61 14.24 30.48 -9.52
CA CYS A 61 14.02 30.27 -10.95
C CYS A 61 13.87 28.79 -11.30
N ILE A 62 14.68 27.91 -10.70
CA ILE A 62 14.56 26.46 -10.85
C ILE A 62 13.14 26.02 -10.54
N THR A 63 12.55 26.47 -9.43
CA THR A 63 11.24 25.94 -9.06
C THR A 63 10.07 26.63 -9.78
N ARG A 64 10.25 27.84 -10.33
CA ARG A 64 9.28 28.37 -11.30
C ARG A 64 9.29 27.52 -12.57
N VAL A 65 10.47 27.17 -13.06
CA VAL A 65 10.70 26.31 -14.22
C VAL A 65 10.14 24.90 -13.98
N THR A 66 10.58 24.16 -12.96
CA THR A 66 10.09 22.79 -12.68
C THR A 66 8.61 22.74 -12.30
N THR A 67 8.01 23.86 -11.89
CA THR A 67 6.55 24.01 -11.79
C THR A 67 5.91 24.10 -13.18
N ALA A 68 6.37 25.02 -14.04
CA ALA A 68 5.84 25.14 -15.40
C ALA A 68 5.96 23.85 -16.21
N ILE A 69 7.11 23.17 -16.15
CA ILE A 69 7.34 21.85 -16.78
C ILE A 69 6.29 20.83 -16.32
N ARG A 70 5.95 20.82 -15.03
CA ARG A 70 5.00 19.86 -14.44
C ARG A 70 3.55 20.19 -14.78
N GLU A 71 3.12 21.45 -14.62
CA GLU A 71 1.72 21.81 -14.88
C GLU A 71 1.38 21.79 -16.39
N MET A 72 2.38 21.90 -17.27
CA MET A 72 2.26 21.78 -18.74
C MET A 72 2.61 20.37 -19.29
N ASP A 73 3.13 19.46 -18.46
CA ASP A 73 3.71 18.13 -18.80
C ASP A 73 4.82 18.12 -19.89
N THR A 74 5.48 19.25 -20.15
CA THR A 74 6.54 19.39 -21.17
C THR A 74 7.90 18.81 -20.76
N ILE A 75 7.93 17.86 -19.82
CA ILE A 75 9.16 17.25 -19.29
C ILE A 75 10.04 16.62 -20.38
N GLU A 76 9.48 16.04 -21.44
CA GLU A 76 10.29 15.48 -22.53
C GLU A 76 11.03 16.55 -23.34
N GLU A 77 10.49 17.76 -23.45
CA GLU A 77 11.08 18.86 -24.22
C GLU A 77 12.23 19.55 -23.48
N HIS A 78 12.19 19.54 -22.14
CA HIS A 78 13.15 20.25 -21.29
C HIS A 78 14.09 19.32 -20.49
N SER A 79 13.89 18.00 -20.58
CA SER A 79 14.68 17.00 -19.86
C SER A 79 16.18 17.04 -20.17
N SER A 80 16.59 17.42 -21.39
CA SER A 80 18.01 17.66 -21.73
C SER A 80 18.61 18.76 -20.86
N GLY A 81 18.06 19.98 -20.91
CA GLY A 81 18.56 21.12 -20.12
C GLY A 81 18.53 20.92 -18.59
N LEU A 82 17.62 20.07 -18.10
CA LEU A 82 17.63 19.61 -16.70
C LEU A 82 18.83 18.68 -16.42
N VAL A 83 19.12 17.73 -17.31
CA VAL A 83 20.26 16.81 -17.19
C VAL A 83 21.60 17.53 -17.40
N ASP A 84 21.68 18.50 -18.31
CA ASP A 84 22.84 19.37 -18.49
C ASP A 84 23.15 20.14 -17.20
N LEU A 85 22.12 20.68 -16.53
CA LEU A 85 22.27 21.36 -15.24
C LEU A 85 22.67 20.42 -14.10
N LEU A 86 22.29 19.13 -14.14
CA LEU A 86 22.86 18.12 -13.24
C LEU A 86 24.35 17.89 -13.50
N GLN A 87 24.78 17.85 -14.76
CA GLN A 87 26.20 17.73 -15.13
C GLN A 87 27.00 18.97 -14.72
N VAL A 88 26.41 20.17 -14.75
CA VAL A 88 27.01 21.37 -14.11
C VAL A 88 27.24 21.09 -12.62
N CYS A 89 26.21 20.68 -11.87
CA CYS A 89 26.34 20.43 -10.43
C CYS A 89 27.36 19.33 -10.08
N GLN A 90 27.57 18.33 -10.94
CA GLN A 90 28.59 17.28 -10.74
C GLN A 90 30.04 17.77 -10.84
N ARG A 91 30.28 18.92 -11.50
CA ARG A 91 31.62 19.52 -11.60
C ARG A 91 32.03 20.32 -10.36
N HIS A 92 31.12 20.52 -9.40
CA HIS A 92 31.31 21.33 -8.20
C HIS A 92 31.24 20.48 -6.92
N ASN A 93 31.63 21.07 -5.79
CA ASN A 93 31.64 20.35 -4.52
C ASN A 93 30.22 20.03 -4.01
N LEU A 94 29.84 18.75 -4.04
CA LEU A 94 28.57 18.23 -3.54
C LEU A 94 28.59 17.85 -2.05
N ASN A 95 29.77 17.82 -1.42
CA ASN A 95 29.93 17.38 -0.03
C ASN A 95 29.63 18.52 0.97
N PRO A 96 28.91 18.24 2.08
CA PRO A 96 28.51 19.27 3.06
C PRO A 96 29.70 19.82 3.84
N VAL A 97 29.84 21.15 3.86
CA VAL A 97 30.93 21.87 4.55
C VAL A 97 30.72 21.93 6.07
N THR A 98 29.48 21.84 6.53
CA THR A 98 29.11 21.72 7.95
C THR A 98 27.97 20.71 8.13
N GLN A 99 27.87 20.13 9.33
CA GLN A 99 27.13 18.90 9.63
C GLN A 99 25.60 18.92 9.37
N ASP A 100 25.02 20.08 9.02
CA ASP A 100 23.58 20.30 8.76
C ASP A 100 23.29 21.20 7.52
N LYS A 101 24.27 21.49 6.65
CA LYS A 101 24.07 22.37 5.46
C LYS A 101 24.67 21.78 4.17
N ASP A 102 23.81 21.26 3.30
CA ASP A 102 24.15 20.95 1.89
C ASP A 102 24.76 22.17 1.17
N PRO A 103 25.75 21.97 0.27
CA PRO A 103 26.20 23.00 -0.66
C PRO A 103 25.07 23.36 -1.65
N PRO A 104 25.11 24.53 -2.31
CA PRO A 104 24.00 24.95 -3.16
C PRO A 104 23.83 24.05 -4.39
N HIS A 105 24.92 23.51 -4.97
CA HIS A 105 24.86 22.54 -6.07
C HIS A 105 24.14 21.24 -5.71
N ALA A 106 24.28 20.75 -4.47
CA ALA A 106 23.56 19.56 -4.01
C ALA A 106 22.04 19.80 -3.90
N LYS A 107 21.63 21.02 -3.51
CA LYS A 107 20.21 21.41 -3.48
C LYS A 107 19.62 21.51 -4.89
N VAL A 108 20.30 22.23 -5.79
CA VAL A 108 19.97 22.33 -7.21
C VAL A 108 19.79 20.94 -7.82
N ALA A 109 20.75 20.04 -7.58
CA ALA A 109 20.67 18.66 -8.05
C ALA A 109 19.49 17.89 -7.46
N SER A 110 19.21 18.05 -6.16
CA SER A 110 18.07 17.39 -5.48
C SER A 110 16.72 17.82 -6.06
N ASP A 111 16.51 19.12 -6.29
CA ASP A 111 15.26 19.66 -6.87
C ASP A 111 15.07 19.20 -8.32
N ILE A 112 16.14 19.16 -9.12
CA ILE A 112 16.10 18.68 -10.52
C ILE A 112 15.85 17.17 -10.58
N MET A 113 16.54 16.37 -9.75
CA MET A 113 16.29 14.93 -9.67
C MET A 113 14.85 14.65 -9.23
N SER A 114 14.30 15.43 -8.30
CA SER A 114 12.88 15.35 -7.93
C SER A 114 11.97 15.61 -9.13
N CYS A 115 12.25 16.64 -9.93
CA CYS A 115 11.47 16.94 -11.14
C CYS A 115 11.55 15.82 -12.19
N LEU A 116 12.74 15.27 -12.45
CA LEU A 116 12.94 14.20 -13.44
C LEU A 116 12.28 12.89 -13.01
N PHE A 117 12.50 12.45 -11.77
CA PHE A 117 12.02 11.14 -11.29
C PHE A 117 10.55 11.13 -10.85
N MET A 118 9.87 12.28 -10.80
CA MET A 118 8.40 12.32 -10.81
C MET A 118 7.80 11.74 -12.10
N HIS A 119 8.58 11.63 -13.18
CA HIS A 119 8.18 11.06 -14.48
C HIS A 119 8.98 9.80 -14.83
N TYR A 120 9.31 8.94 -13.84
CA TYR A 120 10.15 7.74 -14.02
C TYR A 120 9.65 6.75 -15.09
N SER A 121 8.35 6.76 -15.44
CA SER A 121 7.78 5.91 -16.50
C SER A 121 8.00 6.46 -17.92
N LYS A 122 8.43 7.72 -18.08
CA LYS A 122 8.81 8.29 -19.39
C LYS A 122 10.23 7.85 -19.75
N SER A 123 10.35 6.67 -20.36
CA SER A 123 11.62 6.04 -20.78
C SER A 123 12.60 6.99 -21.50
N ARG A 124 12.12 7.90 -22.34
CA ARG A 124 12.93 8.92 -23.04
C ARG A 124 13.63 9.89 -22.07
N VAL A 125 12.97 10.28 -20.98
CA VAL A 125 13.54 11.11 -19.91
C VAL A 125 14.55 10.29 -19.10
N MET A 126 14.20 9.06 -18.72
CA MET A 126 15.08 8.19 -17.93
C MET A 126 16.36 7.78 -18.68
N THR A 127 16.29 7.62 -19.99
CA THR A 127 17.46 7.33 -20.86
C THR A 127 18.54 8.41 -20.75
N MET A 128 18.15 9.67 -20.52
CA MET A 128 19.10 10.78 -20.30
C MET A 128 19.42 10.98 -18.81
N ALA A 129 18.43 10.84 -17.93
CA ALA A 129 18.58 11.12 -16.50
C ALA A 129 19.40 10.06 -15.76
N ILE A 130 19.17 8.77 -16.00
CA ILE A 130 19.81 7.67 -15.23
C ILE A 130 21.34 7.71 -15.34
N PRO A 131 21.98 7.79 -16.54
CA PRO A 131 23.44 7.74 -16.65
C PRO A 131 24.18 8.89 -15.97
N VAL A 132 23.52 10.03 -15.77
CA VAL A 132 24.06 11.14 -14.96
C VAL A 132 23.74 10.91 -13.49
N VAL A 133 22.51 10.56 -13.14
CA VAL A 133 22.05 10.50 -11.74
C VAL A 133 22.74 9.41 -10.93
N VAL A 134 23.10 8.27 -11.52
CA VAL A 134 23.86 7.22 -10.80
C VAL A 134 25.20 7.72 -10.26
N ASN A 135 25.87 8.68 -10.91
CA ASN A 135 27.19 9.15 -10.48
C ASN A 135 27.13 9.93 -9.16
N PHE A 136 25.96 10.47 -8.77
CA PHE A 136 25.79 11.10 -7.45
C PHE A 136 25.90 10.07 -6.30
N LEU A 137 25.69 8.77 -6.55
CA LEU A 137 25.91 7.71 -5.55
C LEU A 137 27.36 7.61 -5.08
N SER A 138 28.31 8.07 -5.91
CA SER A 138 29.75 8.05 -5.65
C SER A 138 30.23 9.21 -4.76
N SER A 139 29.38 10.22 -4.52
CA SER A 139 29.67 11.34 -3.62
C SER A 139 29.62 10.93 -2.14
N ASP A 140 30.35 11.64 -1.28
CA ASP A 140 30.36 11.39 0.17
C ASP A 140 29.17 12.04 0.89
N ASN A 141 28.36 12.83 0.19
CA ASN A 141 27.11 13.38 0.69
C ASN A 141 26.07 12.27 0.89
N LYS A 142 25.97 11.79 2.14
CA LYS A 142 25.07 10.70 2.53
C LYS A 142 23.58 11.01 2.37
N GLU A 143 23.16 12.29 2.48
CA GLU A 143 21.76 12.66 2.26
C GLU A 143 21.43 12.66 0.77
N LEU A 144 22.28 13.27 -0.06
CA LEU A 144 22.15 13.26 -1.52
C LEU A 144 22.17 11.83 -2.08
N SER A 145 23.14 11.00 -1.65
CA SER A 145 23.26 9.59 -2.06
C SER A 145 22.03 8.76 -1.65
N ARG A 146 21.43 9.01 -0.47
CA ARG A 146 20.18 8.37 -0.02
C ARG A 146 18.96 8.83 -0.83
N ASN A 147 18.90 10.11 -1.20
CA ASN A 147 17.84 10.65 -2.05
C ASN A 147 17.92 10.02 -3.46
N VAL A 148 19.12 9.94 -4.04
CA VAL A 148 19.38 9.22 -5.30
C VAL A 148 18.92 7.77 -5.22
N SER A 149 19.29 7.02 -4.18
CA SER A 149 18.82 5.63 -4.00
C SER A 149 17.30 5.52 -4.03
N SER A 150 16.60 6.44 -3.36
CA SER A 150 15.14 6.47 -3.31
C SER A 150 14.51 6.71 -4.70
N TYR A 151 15.15 7.52 -5.54
CA TYR A 151 14.75 7.75 -6.94
C TYR A 151 15.08 6.54 -7.84
N LEU A 152 16.24 5.91 -7.67
CA LEU A 152 16.62 4.72 -8.43
C LEU A 152 15.70 3.52 -8.12
N SER A 153 15.25 3.36 -6.86
CA SER A 153 14.23 2.36 -6.47
C SER A 153 12.87 2.57 -7.16
N LEU A 154 12.53 3.80 -7.59
CA LEU A 154 11.34 4.06 -8.41
C LEU A 154 11.60 3.73 -9.89
N ALA A 155 12.72 4.18 -10.44
CA ALA A 155 13.06 3.91 -11.85
C ALA A 155 13.25 2.41 -12.14
N ALA A 156 13.66 1.62 -11.15
CA ALA A 156 13.82 0.17 -11.24
C ALA A 156 12.53 -0.62 -11.53
N LEU A 157 11.36 0.01 -11.39
CA LEU A 157 10.07 -0.60 -11.75
C LEU A 157 9.91 -0.72 -13.27
N ASP A 158 10.30 0.32 -14.03
CA ASP A 158 10.04 0.44 -15.47
C ASP A 158 11.32 0.45 -16.34
N ASN A 159 12.50 0.69 -15.76
CA ASN A 159 13.78 0.96 -16.46
C ASN A 159 14.95 0.12 -15.94
N ALA A 160 14.69 -1.13 -15.52
CA ALA A 160 15.72 -2.01 -14.96
C ALA A 160 16.89 -2.29 -15.93
N ASP A 161 16.64 -2.28 -17.24
CA ASP A 161 17.65 -2.45 -18.29
C ASP A 161 18.65 -1.28 -18.36
N LEU A 162 18.19 -0.05 -18.08
CA LEU A 162 19.03 1.14 -18.00
C LEU A 162 19.90 1.09 -16.74
N LEU A 163 19.34 0.70 -15.60
CA LEU A 163 20.07 0.60 -14.33
C LEU A 163 21.12 -0.52 -14.33
N ALA A 164 20.85 -1.65 -15.00
CA ALA A 164 21.78 -2.77 -15.11
C ALA A 164 23.12 -2.41 -15.79
N LYS A 165 23.14 -1.36 -16.62
CA LYS A 165 24.36 -0.79 -17.26
C LYS A 165 25.26 -0.05 -16.26
N HIS A 166 24.76 0.26 -15.08
CA HIS A 166 25.45 1.00 -14.02
C HIS A 166 25.62 0.18 -12.73
N MET A 167 25.52 -1.15 -12.84
CA MET A 167 25.51 -2.09 -11.73
C MET A 167 26.72 -1.96 -10.79
N GLU A 168 27.93 -1.72 -11.33
CA GLU A 168 29.13 -1.50 -10.51
C GLU A 168 29.02 -0.30 -9.57
N ILE A 169 28.39 0.81 -10.02
CA ILE A 169 28.21 2.03 -9.21
C ILE A 169 27.21 1.76 -8.08
N ILE A 170 26.12 1.03 -8.41
CA ILE A 170 25.09 0.62 -7.45
C ILE A 170 25.70 -0.30 -6.38
N LEU A 171 26.42 -1.35 -6.78
CA LEU A 171 27.10 -2.29 -5.88
C LEU A 171 28.15 -1.58 -5.00
N ASN A 172 28.99 -0.72 -5.57
CA ASN A 172 29.97 0.04 -4.78
C ASN A 172 29.32 1.02 -3.79
N SER A 173 28.12 1.56 -4.08
CA SER A 173 27.37 2.37 -3.12
C SER A 173 26.77 1.50 -1.99
N ILE A 174 26.24 0.31 -2.30
CA ILE A 174 25.80 -0.68 -1.30
C ILE A 174 26.95 -1.01 -0.35
N PHE A 175 28.15 -1.32 -0.87
CA PHE A 175 29.33 -1.64 -0.06
C PHE A 175 29.91 -0.43 0.71
N ARG A 176 29.46 0.80 0.44
CA ARG A 176 29.72 2.01 1.26
C ARG A 176 28.68 2.23 2.37
N GLY A 177 27.71 1.33 2.53
CA GLY A 177 26.65 1.40 3.54
C GLY A 177 25.30 1.93 3.04
N ASN A 178 25.10 2.08 1.73
CA ASN A 178 23.84 2.56 1.14
C ASN A 178 22.88 1.39 0.87
N TYR A 179 22.51 0.66 1.94
CA TYR A 179 21.84 -0.63 1.86
C TYR A 179 20.44 -0.60 1.22
N ILE A 180 19.80 0.56 1.11
CA ILE A 180 18.51 0.75 0.41
C ILE A 180 18.59 0.27 -1.05
N LEU A 181 19.74 0.42 -1.70
CA LEU A 181 19.95 -0.04 -3.08
C LEU A 181 19.89 -1.57 -3.23
N SER A 182 19.96 -2.35 -2.14
CA SER A 182 19.65 -3.79 -2.18
C SER A 182 18.24 -4.07 -2.71
N THR A 183 17.29 -3.15 -2.53
CA THR A 183 15.91 -3.23 -3.05
C THR A 183 15.79 -3.10 -4.57
N VAL A 184 16.87 -2.70 -5.24
CA VAL A 184 16.98 -2.57 -6.71
C VAL A 184 17.61 -3.81 -7.35
N LEU A 185 18.40 -4.58 -6.58
CA LEU A 185 19.14 -5.72 -7.11
C LEU A 185 18.26 -6.81 -7.75
N PRO A 186 17.09 -7.21 -7.21
CA PRO A 186 16.25 -8.24 -7.83
C PRO A 186 15.78 -7.90 -9.25
N GLN A 187 15.48 -6.62 -9.52
CA GLN A 187 14.99 -6.15 -10.81
C GLN A 187 16.12 -6.11 -11.84
N ILE A 188 17.30 -5.60 -11.46
CA ILE A 188 18.44 -5.47 -12.36
C ILE A 188 19.18 -6.80 -12.59
N TYR A 189 19.12 -7.75 -11.65
CA TYR A 189 19.67 -9.11 -11.82
C TYR A 189 19.05 -9.83 -13.03
N ALA A 190 17.76 -9.60 -13.28
CA ALA A 190 17.04 -10.18 -14.43
C ALA A 190 17.49 -9.61 -15.79
N GLN A 191 18.31 -8.55 -15.80
CA GLN A 191 18.86 -7.90 -16.99
C GLN A 191 20.38 -8.13 -17.12
N ASN A 192 21.09 -8.14 -15.99
CA ASN A 192 22.50 -8.51 -15.90
C ASN A 192 22.77 -9.20 -14.56
N SER A 193 23.03 -10.50 -14.56
CA SER A 193 23.26 -11.28 -13.34
C SER A 193 24.73 -11.36 -12.91
N GLU A 194 25.67 -11.17 -13.85
CA GLU A 194 27.07 -11.60 -13.68
C GLU A 194 27.82 -10.83 -12.56
N PRO A 195 27.80 -9.48 -12.49
CA PRO A 195 28.50 -8.75 -11.43
C PRO A 195 27.92 -9.01 -10.02
N ILE A 196 26.63 -9.35 -9.93
CA ILE A 196 26.00 -9.75 -8.65
C ILE A 196 26.45 -11.15 -8.23
N ILE A 197 26.57 -12.08 -9.17
CA ILE A 197 27.10 -13.42 -8.91
C ILE A 197 28.56 -13.32 -8.41
N GLU A 198 29.39 -12.51 -9.07
CA GLU A 198 30.78 -12.29 -8.65
C GLU A 198 30.91 -11.65 -7.27
N CYS A 199 30.00 -10.75 -6.89
CA CYS A 199 30.04 -10.11 -5.56
C CYS A 199 29.22 -10.83 -4.47
N THR A 200 28.77 -12.08 -4.69
CA THR A 200 27.91 -12.83 -3.77
C THR A 200 28.47 -12.84 -2.34
N ASP A 201 29.76 -13.14 -2.16
CA ASP A 201 30.41 -13.20 -0.84
C ASP A 201 30.30 -11.87 -0.09
N ARG A 202 30.61 -10.76 -0.78
CA ARG A 202 30.54 -9.39 -0.23
C ARG A 202 29.12 -8.97 0.12
N LEU A 203 28.10 -9.53 -0.56
CA LEU A 203 26.70 -9.32 -0.23
C LEU A 203 26.26 -10.15 1.00
N MET A 204 26.93 -11.26 1.31
CA MET A 204 26.71 -12.02 2.55
C MET A 204 27.28 -11.31 3.77
N ASP A 205 28.40 -10.60 3.64
CA ASP A 205 29.04 -9.83 4.72
C ASP A 205 28.16 -8.68 5.26
N ILE A 206 27.33 -8.08 4.41
CA ILE A 206 26.47 -6.94 4.78
C ILE A 206 25.09 -7.33 5.35
N LEU A 207 24.72 -8.62 5.29
CA LEU A 207 23.38 -9.11 5.69
C LEU A 207 22.92 -8.60 7.07
N ASP A 208 23.81 -8.65 8.06
CA ASP A 208 23.48 -8.32 9.46
C ASP A 208 23.42 -6.81 9.72
N GLN A 209 23.93 -6.00 8.79
CA GLN A 209 23.94 -4.54 8.83
C GLN A 209 22.70 -3.93 8.15
N CYS A 210 22.10 -4.67 7.21
CA CYS A 210 20.88 -4.31 6.48
C CYS A 210 19.63 -4.39 7.38
N ASP A 211 18.56 -3.67 7.06
CA ASP A 211 17.25 -3.82 7.69
C ASP A 211 16.46 -5.05 7.20
N VAL A 212 15.21 -5.25 7.65
CA VAL A 212 14.38 -6.42 7.28
C VAL A 212 13.96 -6.41 5.81
N SER A 213 13.71 -5.23 5.24
CA SER A 213 13.33 -5.06 3.82
C SER A 213 14.54 -5.19 2.90
N GLU A 214 15.66 -4.62 3.32
CA GLU A 214 16.96 -4.72 2.64
C GLU A 214 17.44 -6.19 2.62
N ARG A 215 17.42 -6.89 3.78
CA ARG A 215 17.68 -8.33 3.86
C ARG A 215 16.72 -9.14 3.00
N SER A 216 15.41 -8.88 3.04
CA SER A 216 14.45 -9.62 2.21
C SER A 216 14.75 -9.49 0.71
N SER A 217 15.26 -8.32 0.28
CA SER A 217 15.69 -8.09 -1.10
C SER A 217 16.97 -8.87 -1.44
N LEU A 218 17.97 -8.89 -0.55
CA LEU A 218 19.17 -9.74 -0.70
C LEU A 218 18.82 -11.24 -0.76
N PHE A 219 17.89 -11.72 0.08
CA PHE A 219 17.42 -13.11 0.02
C PHE A 219 16.66 -13.45 -1.28
N GLN A 220 15.96 -12.50 -1.90
CA GLN A 220 15.41 -12.68 -3.25
C GLN A 220 16.53 -12.83 -4.28
N VAL A 221 17.56 -11.99 -4.23
CA VAL A 221 18.74 -12.10 -5.10
C VAL A 221 19.45 -13.45 -4.92
N PHE A 222 19.71 -13.89 -3.68
CA PHE A 222 20.34 -15.19 -3.43
C PHE A 222 19.44 -16.36 -3.89
N SER A 223 18.12 -16.22 -3.84
CA SER A 223 17.19 -17.19 -4.45
C SER A 223 17.28 -17.24 -5.98
N MET A 224 17.68 -16.14 -6.65
CA MET A 224 17.92 -16.10 -8.09
C MET A 224 19.32 -16.65 -8.45
N VAL A 225 20.33 -16.39 -7.61
CA VAL A 225 21.68 -16.98 -7.71
C VAL A 225 21.62 -18.50 -7.52
N ALA A 226 20.84 -19.01 -6.56
CA ALA A 226 20.63 -20.45 -6.35
C ALA A 226 20.06 -21.18 -7.57
N LYS A 227 19.26 -20.49 -8.40
CA LYS A 227 18.66 -21.06 -9.63
C LYS A 227 19.59 -21.03 -10.84
N SER A 228 20.68 -20.27 -10.79
CA SER A 228 21.56 -20.00 -11.94
C SER A 228 22.99 -20.50 -11.73
N LYS A 229 23.55 -20.34 -10.52
CA LYS A 229 24.90 -20.80 -10.15
C LYS A 229 24.99 -21.16 -8.66
N PRO A 230 24.22 -22.16 -8.16
CA PRO A 230 24.11 -22.46 -6.71
C PRO A 230 25.44 -22.73 -5.99
N GLN A 231 26.48 -23.14 -6.74
CA GLN A 231 27.84 -23.35 -6.25
C GLN A 231 28.41 -22.12 -5.51
N THR A 232 28.04 -20.89 -5.86
CA THR A 232 28.52 -19.68 -5.15
C THR A 232 27.88 -19.48 -3.78
N LEU A 233 26.80 -20.21 -3.47
CA LEU A 233 26.09 -20.14 -2.19
C LEU A 233 26.43 -21.32 -1.26
N GLU A 234 27.06 -22.38 -1.76
CA GLU A 234 27.46 -23.54 -0.95
C GLU A 234 28.34 -23.17 0.27
N PRO A 235 29.33 -22.26 0.17
CA PRO A 235 30.11 -21.82 1.34
C PRO A 235 29.28 -21.10 2.41
N HIS A 236 28.14 -20.53 2.03
CA HIS A 236 27.31 -19.66 2.87
C HIS A 236 26.14 -20.39 3.54
N ILE A 237 25.89 -21.66 3.20
CA ILE A 237 24.87 -22.50 3.86
C ILE A 237 24.91 -22.42 5.40
N PRO A 238 26.07 -22.38 6.10
CA PRO A 238 26.11 -22.20 7.55
C PRO A 238 25.38 -20.92 7.99
N LYS A 239 25.78 -19.76 7.47
CA LYS A 239 25.21 -18.45 7.80
C LYS A 239 23.74 -18.35 7.38
N LEU A 240 23.41 -18.88 6.20
CA LEU A 240 22.04 -18.88 5.68
C LEU A 240 21.10 -19.74 6.55
N SER A 241 21.61 -20.81 7.17
CA SER A 241 20.83 -21.66 8.07
C SER A 241 20.38 -20.97 9.37
N GLU A 242 21.12 -19.96 9.85
CA GLU A 242 20.77 -19.22 11.06
C GLU A 242 19.42 -18.49 10.93
N TYR A 243 19.12 -17.98 9.74
CA TYR A 243 17.87 -17.28 9.45
C TYR A 243 16.65 -18.22 9.31
N LEU A 244 16.81 -19.55 9.36
CA LEU A 244 15.68 -20.52 9.43
C LEU A 244 14.81 -20.34 10.68
N GLY A 245 15.31 -19.67 11.72
CA GLY A 245 14.52 -19.27 12.90
C GLY A 245 13.65 -18.02 12.69
N THR A 246 13.85 -17.27 11.60
CA THR A 246 13.17 -15.98 11.35
C THR A 246 11.95 -16.18 10.46
N SER A 247 10.74 -16.09 11.03
CA SER A 247 9.45 -16.37 10.33
C SER A 247 9.18 -15.55 9.05
N VAL A 248 9.93 -14.47 8.78
CA VAL A 248 9.81 -13.67 7.55
C VAL A 248 10.79 -14.12 6.46
N LEU A 249 11.96 -14.65 6.85
CA LEU A 249 13.05 -15.01 5.94
C LEU A 249 13.13 -16.52 5.68
N ALA A 250 12.73 -17.35 6.64
CA ALA A 250 12.76 -18.81 6.53
C ALA A 250 12.08 -19.37 5.26
N PRO A 251 10.94 -18.85 4.75
CA PRO A 251 10.38 -19.30 3.48
C PRO A 251 11.27 -19.03 2.26
N LEU A 252 12.03 -17.92 2.27
CA LEU A 252 13.00 -17.60 1.21
C LEU A 252 14.22 -18.52 1.32
N VAL A 253 14.77 -18.67 2.53
CA VAL A 253 15.91 -19.57 2.81
C VAL A 253 15.60 -21.00 2.38
N LEU A 254 14.43 -21.52 2.75
CA LEU A 254 14.02 -22.88 2.41
C LEU A 254 13.77 -23.06 0.90
N THR A 255 13.22 -22.06 0.21
CA THR A 255 13.03 -22.13 -1.25
C THR A 255 14.39 -22.18 -1.96
N MET A 256 15.30 -21.27 -1.61
CA MET A 256 16.67 -21.23 -2.10
C MET A 256 17.43 -22.53 -1.80
N PHE A 257 17.24 -23.13 -0.62
CA PHE A 257 17.83 -24.43 -0.27
C PHE A 257 17.23 -25.60 -1.07
N VAL A 258 15.95 -25.56 -1.49
CA VAL A 258 15.42 -26.54 -2.46
C VAL A 258 16.14 -26.40 -3.80
N ASP A 259 16.27 -25.18 -4.32
CA ASP A 259 16.95 -24.92 -5.60
C ASP A 259 18.41 -25.41 -5.58
N MET A 260 19.13 -25.16 -4.48
CA MET A 260 20.51 -25.66 -4.28
C MET A 260 20.58 -27.19 -4.12
N ALA A 261 19.75 -27.78 -3.26
CA ALA A 261 19.82 -29.21 -2.94
C ALA A 261 19.47 -30.11 -4.14
N VAL A 262 18.65 -29.64 -5.08
CA VAL A 262 18.36 -30.32 -6.34
C VAL A 262 19.60 -30.44 -7.24
N VAL A 263 20.58 -29.54 -7.11
CA VAL A 263 21.85 -29.57 -7.87
C VAL A 263 22.95 -30.27 -7.08
N ASN A 264 23.11 -29.98 -5.80
CA ASN A 264 24.07 -30.63 -4.90
C ASN A 264 23.45 -30.83 -3.50
N PRO A 265 22.94 -32.02 -3.17
CA PRO A 265 22.35 -32.28 -1.85
C PRO A 265 23.40 -32.51 -0.75
N THR A 266 24.66 -32.75 -1.11
CA THR A 266 25.72 -33.19 -0.18
C THR A 266 25.95 -32.24 1.01
N PRO A 267 26.01 -30.90 0.84
CA PRO A 267 26.21 -29.98 1.97
C PRO A 267 25.06 -30.02 2.99
N PHE A 268 23.84 -30.32 2.55
CA PHE A 268 22.64 -30.23 3.39
C PHE A 268 22.50 -31.38 4.40
N VAL A 269 23.28 -32.46 4.27
CA VAL A 269 23.29 -33.58 5.22
C VAL A 269 23.56 -33.10 6.65
N GLY A 270 24.53 -32.19 6.83
CA GLY A 270 24.87 -31.62 8.15
C GLY A 270 23.75 -30.73 8.74
N TYR A 271 22.84 -30.22 7.90
CA TYR A 271 21.78 -29.29 8.29
C TYR A 271 20.39 -29.94 8.38
N ALA A 272 20.28 -31.24 8.05
CA ALA A 272 19.02 -31.99 8.05
C ALA A 272 18.23 -31.85 9.38
N ALA A 273 18.90 -31.84 10.52
CA ALA A 273 18.26 -31.65 11.83
C ALA A 273 17.64 -30.24 11.99
N ALA A 274 18.34 -29.19 11.55
CA ALA A 274 17.85 -27.81 11.60
C ALA A 274 16.68 -27.59 10.62
N LEU A 275 16.71 -28.23 9.45
CA LEU A 275 15.63 -28.20 8.47
C LEU A 275 14.37 -28.88 9.03
N LYS A 276 14.48 -30.11 9.56
CA LYS A 276 13.37 -30.83 10.20
C LYS A 276 12.74 -30.00 11.33
N ALA A 277 13.56 -29.42 12.21
CA ALA A 277 13.11 -28.53 13.28
C ALA A 277 12.48 -27.20 12.81
N SER A 278 12.73 -26.74 11.58
CA SER A 278 12.03 -25.57 11.00
C SER A 278 10.64 -25.96 10.47
N GLY A 279 10.52 -27.16 9.87
CA GLY A 279 9.23 -27.75 9.47
C GLY A 279 8.30 -28.02 10.65
N GLU A 280 8.83 -28.57 11.74
CA GLU A 280 8.10 -28.84 12.98
C GLU A 280 7.56 -27.55 13.64
N LYS A 281 8.29 -26.44 13.56
CA LYS A 281 7.88 -25.13 14.11
C LYS A 281 6.77 -24.46 13.32
N GLN A 282 6.76 -24.61 11.99
CA GLN A 282 5.80 -23.94 11.11
C GLN A 282 5.40 -24.88 9.95
N PRO A 283 4.19 -25.47 9.97
CA PRO A 283 3.76 -26.47 8.98
C PRO A 283 3.82 -26.02 7.51
N VAL A 284 3.80 -24.71 7.24
CA VAL A 284 3.97 -24.13 5.90
C VAL A 284 5.36 -24.42 5.30
N HIS A 285 6.38 -24.68 6.12
CA HIS A 285 7.74 -25.03 5.70
C HIS A 285 7.90 -26.52 5.33
N LEU A 286 6.97 -27.39 5.74
CA LEU A 286 7.14 -28.84 5.58
C LEU A 286 7.26 -29.28 4.12
N ILE A 287 6.70 -28.54 3.17
CA ILE A 287 6.83 -28.81 1.72
C ILE A 287 8.30 -28.72 1.30
N GLN A 288 8.94 -27.57 1.53
CA GLN A 288 10.34 -27.34 1.17
C GLN A 288 11.29 -28.26 1.95
N VAL A 289 11.03 -28.47 3.25
CA VAL A 289 11.82 -29.39 4.07
C VAL A 289 11.73 -30.82 3.52
N CYS A 290 10.56 -31.29 3.11
CA CYS A 290 10.43 -32.62 2.50
C CYS A 290 11.15 -32.72 1.15
N GLN A 291 11.13 -31.67 0.32
CA GLN A 291 11.86 -31.63 -0.95
C GLN A 291 13.39 -31.66 -0.74
N ILE A 292 13.93 -30.90 0.23
CA ILE A 292 15.36 -30.95 0.57
C ILE A 292 15.73 -32.33 1.11
N MET A 293 14.91 -32.92 1.99
CA MET A 293 15.12 -34.29 2.45
C MET A 293 15.08 -35.30 1.30
N GLY A 294 14.18 -35.15 0.33
CA GLY A 294 14.07 -36.00 -0.87
C GLY A 294 15.27 -35.87 -1.83
N ALA A 295 15.97 -34.74 -1.81
CA ALA A 295 17.25 -34.57 -2.49
C ALA A 295 18.41 -35.23 -1.70
N ILE A 296 18.51 -35.00 -0.38
CA ILE A 296 19.46 -35.69 0.53
C ILE A 296 19.34 -37.21 0.41
N ALA A 297 18.12 -37.72 0.27
CA ALA A 297 17.82 -39.14 0.14
C ALA A 297 18.43 -39.82 -1.10
N THR A 298 18.93 -39.07 -2.08
CA THR A 298 19.58 -39.62 -3.29
C THR A 298 21.09 -39.80 -3.16
N ILE A 299 21.71 -39.40 -2.04
CA ILE A 299 23.17 -39.46 -1.84
C ILE A 299 23.65 -40.90 -1.62
N ASN A 300 23.01 -41.63 -0.71
CA ASN A 300 23.31 -43.02 -0.38
C ASN A 300 22.15 -43.68 0.38
N GLU A 301 22.21 -45.01 0.50
CA GLU A 301 21.19 -45.84 1.15
C GLU A 301 20.89 -45.44 2.60
N THR A 302 21.89 -45.02 3.37
CA THR A 302 21.71 -44.54 4.76
C THR A 302 20.87 -43.25 4.79
N GLN A 303 21.14 -42.30 3.88
CA GLN A 303 20.32 -41.08 3.75
C GLN A 303 18.93 -41.38 3.18
N ALA A 304 18.81 -42.37 2.29
CA ALA A 304 17.51 -42.86 1.79
C ALA A 304 16.63 -43.39 2.94
N GLN A 305 17.19 -44.23 3.82
CA GLN A 305 16.48 -44.74 5.00
C GLN A 305 16.08 -43.61 5.97
N LEU A 306 17.02 -42.75 6.37
CA LEU A 306 16.78 -41.63 7.31
C LEU A 306 15.78 -40.58 6.79
N SER A 307 15.57 -40.54 5.47
CA SER A 307 14.57 -39.69 4.81
C SER A 307 13.22 -40.40 4.70
N MET A 308 13.21 -41.69 4.34
CA MET A 308 11.99 -42.52 4.36
C MET A 308 11.35 -42.57 5.75
N GLU A 309 12.14 -42.73 6.81
CA GLU A 309 11.66 -42.70 8.20
C GLU A 309 11.01 -41.37 8.57
N TYR A 310 11.57 -40.24 8.11
CA TYR A 310 11.01 -38.90 8.32
C TYR A 310 9.74 -38.65 7.49
N PHE A 311 9.68 -39.12 6.24
CA PHE A 311 8.46 -39.06 5.44
C PHE A 311 7.33 -39.86 6.11
N VAL A 312 7.64 -41.08 6.56
CA VAL A 312 6.71 -41.99 7.23
C VAL A 312 6.18 -41.44 8.56
N SER A 313 7.00 -40.73 9.35
CA SER A 313 6.53 -40.12 10.60
C SER A 313 5.55 -38.96 10.38
N ASN A 314 5.70 -38.20 9.29
CA ASN A 314 4.83 -37.07 8.97
C ASN A 314 3.48 -37.48 8.37
N LEU A 315 3.34 -38.67 7.76
CA LEU A 315 2.11 -39.13 7.10
C LEU A 315 0.83 -39.03 7.96
N GLY A 316 0.95 -39.07 9.29
CA GLY A 316 -0.19 -39.06 10.20
C GLY A 316 -0.70 -37.68 10.65
N GLN A 317 0.02 -36.58 10.39
CA GLN A 317 -0.21 -35.30 11.08
C GLN A 317 -0.29 -34.06 10.18
N THR A 318 -0.16 -34.19 8.85
CA THR A 318 -0.02 -33.04 7.93
C THR A 318 -1.19 -32.88 6.95
N ASP A 319 -1.35 -31.66 6.42
CA ASP A 319 -2.36 -31.32 5.41
C ASP A 319 -2.17 -32.06 4.07
N GLN A 320 -3.28 -32.21 3.34
CA GLN A 320 -3.37 -32.93 2.06
C GLN A 320 -2.41 -32.41 0.99
N ALA A 321 -2.09 -31.10 0.99
CA ALA A 321 -1.08 -30.55 0.08
C ALA A 321 0.32 -31.12 0.37
N VAL A 322 0.71 -31.17 1.65
CA VAL A 322 2.01 -31.71 2.07
C VAL A 322 2.06 -33.23 1.92
N LEU A 323 0.99 -33.94 2.25
CA LEU A 323 0.88 -35.39 2.01
C LEU A 323 1.07 -35.74 0.52
N THR A 324 0.61 -34.89 -0.40
CA THR A 324 0.81 -35.09 -1.85
C THR A 324 2.31 -35.00 -2.21
N VAL A 325 3.04 -34.05 -1.63
CA VAL A 325 4.50 -33.90 -1.83
C VAL A 325 5.28 -35.04 -1.18
N ILE A 326 4.96 -35.41 0.06
CA ILE A 326 5.59 -36.55 0.76
C ILE A 326 5.42 -37.84 -0.04
N LEU A 327 4.23 -38.10 -0.59
CA LEU A 327 3.99 -39.28 -1.43
C LEU A 327 4.70 -39.23 -2.78
N GLN A 328 5.00 -38.05 -3.32
CA GLN A 328 5.85 -37.89 -4.52
C GLN A 328 7.31 -38.22 -4.20
N GLU A 329 7.86 -37.73 -3.09
CA GLU A 329 9.24 -38.05 -2.66
C GLU A 329 9.40 -39.53 -2.25
N VAL A 330 8.40 -40.11 -1.55
CA VAL A 330 8.35 -41.56 -1.28
C VAL A 330 8.30 -42.36 -2.58
N LYS A 331 7.58 -41.88 -3.61
CA LYS A 331 7.58 -42.53 -4.93
C LYS A 331 8.94 -42.41 -5.61
N ALA A 332 9.57 -41.24 -5.60
CA ALA A 332 10.91 -41.04 -6.16
C ALA A 332 11.94 -41.98 -5.49
N LEU A 333 11.90 -42.10 -4.17
CA LEU A 333 12.73 -43.06 -3.41
C LEU A 333 12.41 -44.51 -3.75
N SER A 334 11.15 -44.87 -3.96
CA SER A 334 10.77 -46.25 -4.31
C SER A 334 11.26 -46.70 -5.69
N LEU A 335 11.72 -45.77 -6.54
CA LEU A 335 12.34 -46.09 -7.83
C LEU A 335 13.84 -46.40 -7.72
N THR A 336 14.53 -45.90 -6.68
CA THR A 336 15.96 -46.12 -6.45
C THR A 336 16.25 -47.14 -5.34
N HIS A 337 15.45 -47.16 -4.28
CA HIS A 337 15.54 -48.06 -3.14
C HIS A 337 14.16 -48.70 -2.85
N PRO A 338 13.66 -49.61 -3.72
CA PRO A 338 12.26 -50.05 -3.65
C PRO A 338 11.95 -50.88 -2.41
N ASP A 339 12.95 -51.50 -1.81
CA ASP A 339 12.82 -52.33 -0.60
C ASP A 339 12.39 -51.50 0.63
N LEU A 340 12.78 -50.21 0.68
CA LEU A 340 12.31 -49.25 1.69
C LEU A 340 10.79 -48.98 1.59
N LEU A 341 10.20 -49.08 0.39
CA LEU A 341 8.75 -48.99 0.20
C LEU A 341 8.06 -50.25 0.73
N THR A 342 8.58 -51.45 0.42
CA THR A 342 8.02 -52.72 0.89
C THR A 342 7.86 -52.75 2.41
N HIS A 343 8.84 -52.24 3.16
CA HIS A 343 8.78 -52.17 4.63
C HIS A 343 7.80 -51.12 5.19
N ASN A 344 7.27 -50.20 4.37
CA ASN A 344 6.41 -49.10 4.80
C ASN A 344 5.05 -49.01 4.08
N ILE A 345 4.78 -49.90 3.13
CA ILE A 345 3.58 -49.89 2.28
C ILE A 345 2.26 -49.96 3.08
N ASP A 346 2.25 -50.60 4.25
CA ASP A 346 1.09 -50.66 5.15
C ASP A 346 0.76 -49.32 5.80
N LYS A 347 1.78 -48.50 6.09
CA LYS A 347 1.60 -47.16 6.67
C LYS A 347 1.06 -46.21 5.61
N VAL A 348 1.69 -46.22 4.42
CA VAL A 348 1.23 -45.48 3.23
C VAL A 348 -0.20 -45.87 2.84
N SER A 349 -0.52 -47.17 2.88
CA SER A 349 -1.83 -47.70 2.50
C SER A 349 -3.00 -47.17 3.32
N LYS A 350 -2.81 -46.78 4.59
CA LYS A 350 -3.87 -46.25 5.45
C LYS A 350 -4.42 -44.90 4.95
N LEU A 351 -3.61 -44.12 4.23
CA LEU A 351 -4.02 -42.84 3.64
C LEU A 351 -5.07 -42.98 2.54
N SER A 352 -5.24 -44.17 1.95
CA SER A 352 -6.25 -44.43 0.91
C SER A 352 -7.70 -44.22 1.37
N GLN A 353 -7.97 -44.28 2.68
CA GLN A 353 -9.32 -44.13 3.24
C GLN A 353 -9.71 -42.65 3.43
N ASN A 354 -8.79 -41.83 3.93
CA ASN A 354 -9.07 -40.45 4.37
C ASN A 354 -8.44 -39.36 3.47
N GLY A 355 -7.65 -39.74 2.47
CA GLY A 355 -6.94 -38.80 1.60
C GLY A 355 -7.79 -38.12 0.52
N SER A 356 -7.26 -37.03 -0.03
CA SER A 356 -7.76 -36.38 -1.25
C SER A 356 -7.73 -37.33 -2.47
N SER A 357 -8.32 -36.92 -3.59
CA SER A 357 -8.25 -37.69 -4.85
C SER A 357 -6.79 -37.89 -5.31
N ALA A 358 -5.95 -36.85 -5.25
CA ALA A 358 -4.54 -36.92 -5.60
C ALA A 358 -3.75 -37.86 -4.68
N VAL A 359 -3.98 -37.77 -3.36
CA VAL A 359 -3.36 -38.67 -2.37
C VAL A 359 -3.77 -40.13 -2.62
N ARG A 360 -5.06 -40.40 -2.91
CA ARG A 360 -5.54 -41.74 -3.26
C ARG A 360 -4.89 -42.30 -4.53
N ILE A 361 -4.73 -41.47 -5.58
CA ILE A 361 -4.07 -41.88 -6.82
C ILE A 361 -2.59 -42.22 -6.57
N LEU A 362 -1.85 -41.41 -5.80
CA LEU A 362 -0.45 -41.68 -5.46
C LEU A 362 -0.28 -42.96 -4.62
N VAL A 363 -1.13 -43.17 -3.61
CA VAL A 363 -1.14 -44.41 -2.81
C VAL A 363 -1.45 -45.64 -3.66
N GLN A 364 -2.38 -45.53 -4.61
CA GLN A 364 -2.71 -46.63 -5.52
C GLN A 364 -1.54 -46.97 -6.45
N GLN A 365 -0.88 -45.96 -7.03
CA GLN A 365 0.33 -46.18 -7.84
C GLN A 365 1.46 -46.85 -7.04
N LEU A 366 1.73 -46.38 -5.81
CA LEU A 366 2.73 -46.99 -4.92
C LEU A 366 2.43 -48.47 -4.60
N ARG A 367 1.15 -48.84 -4.43
CA ARG A 367 0.75 -50.25 -4.28
C ARG A 367 1.00 -51.06 -5.54
N GLU A 368 0.60 -50.55 -6.70
CA GLU A 368 0.78 -51.24 -7.98
C GLU A 368 2.25 -51.44 -8.32
N ASP A 369 3.08 -50.43 -8.08
CA ASP A 369 4.52 -50.48 -8.36
C ASP A 369 5.23 -51.48 -7.41
N ASN A 370 4.84 -51.53 -6.14
CA ASN A 370 5.27 -52.56 -5.19
C ASN A 370 4.79 -53.98 -5.59
N GLN A 371 3.50 -54.14 -5.93
CA GLN A 371 2.90 -55.44 -6.26
C GLN A 371 3.46 -56.03 -7.56
N LYS A 372 3.71 -55.19 -8.58
CA LYS A 372 4.43 -55.60 -9.80
C LYS A 372 5.79 -56.22 -9.43
N ARG A 373 6.57 -55.54 -8.57
CA ARG A 373 7.91 -56.01 -8.15
C ARG A 373 7.85 -57.31 -7.35
N SER A 374 6.91 -57.47 -6.41
CA SER A 374 6.67 -58.76 -5.72
C SER A 374 6.39 -59.89 -6.72
N SER A 375 5.52 -59.64 -7.72
CA SER A 375 5.17 -60.64 -8.75
C SER A 375 6.31 -60.98 -9.72
N THR A 376 7.34 -60.13 -9.79
CA THR A 376 8.57 -60.36 -10.58
C THR A 376 9.57 -61.19 -9.78
N LEU A 377 9.83 -60.81 -8.52
CA LEU A 377 10.69 -61.56 -7.61
C LEU A 377 10.18 -63.01 -7.41
N GLU A 378 8.87 -63.20 -7.29
CA GLU A 378 8.27 -64.54 -7.26
C GLU A 378 8.52 -65.37 -8.53
N LYS A 379 8.62 -64.74 -9.70
CA LYS A 379 8.90 -65.43 -10.96
C LYS A 379 10.38 -65.78 -11.08
N GLU A 380 11.27 -64.87 -10.70
CA GLU A 380 12.71 -65.13 -10.67
C GLU A 380 13.06 -66.27 -9.70
N MET A 381 12.54 -66.23 -8.47
CA MET A 381 12.71 -67.32 -7.49
C MET A 381 12.16 -68.67 -8.01
N LYS A 382 11.01 -68.68 -8.71
CA LYS A 382 10.46 -69.89 -9.34
C LYS A 382 11.33 -70.40 -10.51
N SER A 383 12.01 -69.52 -11.24
CA SER A 383 12.93 -69.92 -12.32
C SER A 383 14.25 -70.53 -11.79
N VAL A 384 14.83 -69.95 -10.73
CA VAL A 384 16.07 -70.46 -10.11
C VAL A 384 15.86 -71.84 -9.47
N SER A 385 14.65 -72.13 -8.99
CA SER A 385 14.27 -73.44 -8.43
C SER A 385 14.16 -74.60 -9.46
N SER A 386 14.45 -74.37 -10.75
CA SER A 386 14.14 -75.31 -11.84
C SER A 386 15.34 -75.78 -12.68
N GLN A 387 16.57 -75.70 -12.16
CA GLN A 387 17.77 -76.19 -12.85
C GLN A 387 18.67 -77.09 -11.98
N THR A 388 18.46 -78.40 -12.08
CA THR A 388 19.45 -79.44 -11.77
C THR A 388 19.31 -80.59 -12.78
N GLU A 389 20.45 -81.15 -13.19
CA GLU A 389 20.63 -82.32 -14.09
C GLU A 389 20.32 -82.11 -15.60
N GLY A 390 21.30 -82.40 -16.48
CA GLY A 390 21.12 -82.44 -17.95
C GLY A 390 22.29 -81.86 -18.79
N ALA A 391 23.32 -82.67 -19.07
CA ALA A 391 24.47 -82.32 -19.94
C ALA A 391 24.13 -82.51 -21.46
N VAL A 392 24.88 -82.04 -22.49
CA VAL A 392 26.23 -81.41 -22.57
C VAL A 392 26.41 -80.55 -23.87
N THR A 393 27.57 -79.89 -24.01
CA THR A 393 28.11 -78.96 -25.06
C THR A 393 27.92 -79.31 -26.56
N VAL A 394 28.10 -78.38 -27.56
CA VAL A 394 29.40 -77.87 -28.08
C VAL A 394 29.33 -76.52 -28.86
N ILE A 395 30.12 -75.54 -28.38
CA ILE A 395 31.04 -74.56 -29.04
C ILE A 395 30.83 -74.08 -30.51
N THR A 396 30.77 -72.74 -30.73
CA THR A 396 31.76 -71.85 -31.44
C THR A 396 31.13 -70.49 -31.84
N VAL A 397 31.79 -69.32 -31.93
CA VAL A 397 33.05 -68.74 -31.38
C VAL A 397 32.93 -67.19 -31.48
N GLY A 398 33.49 -66.41 -30.54
CA GLY A 398 33.66 -64.94 -30.71
C GLY A 398 33.48 -64.11 -29.43
N ASN A 399 34.53 -63.38 -29.01
CA ASN A 399 34.62 -62.58 -27.77
C ASN A 399 35.88 -61.67 -27.89
N PRO A 400 36.17 -60.69 -27.00
CA PRO A 400 35.39 -59.59 -26.39
C PRO A 400 36.16 -58.24 -26.63
N PRO A 401 36.43 -57.28 -25.70
CA PRO A 401 35.76 -56.80 -24.47
C PRO A 401 35.63 -55.25 -24.32
N ASN A 402 35.02 -54.80 -23.19
CA ASN A 402 35.31 -53.55 -22.44
C ASN A 402 34.93 -52.17 -23.05
N SER A 403 34.64 -51.10 -22.26
CA SER A 403 34.48 -50.96 -20.79
C SER A 403 33.80 -49.65 -20.34
N ALA A 404 33.13 -49.71 -19.18
CA ALA A 404 33.10 -48.70 -18.10
C ALA A 404 32.45 -47.29 -18.27
N ASN A 405 31.25 -47.18 -17.66
CA ASN A 405 30.91 -46.20 -16.60
C ASN A 405 30.64 -44.71 -16.97
N PRO A 406 30.10 -43.86 -16.06
CA PRO A 406 28.80 -43.23 -16.36
C PRO A 406 28.71 -41.70 -16.14
N ASN A 407 27.66 -41.08 -16.68
CA ASN A 407 27.06 -39.85 -16.13
C ASN A 407 25.63 -39.66 -16.67
N GLY A 408 24.63 -40.12 -15.91
CA GLY A 408 23.21 -40.06 -16.28
C GLY A 408 22.42 -39.13 -15.36
N VAL A 409 22.51 -37.82 -15.59
CA VAL A 409 21.70 -36.84 -14.84
C VAL A 409 20.23 -36.98 -15.26
N ILE A 410 19.40 -37.55 -14.38
CA ILE A 410 17.95 -37.67 -14.61
C ILE A 410 17.31 -36.29 -14.39
N VAL A 411 17.01 -35.60 -15.49
CA VAL A 411 16.32 -34.30 -15.48
C VAL A 411 14.91 -34.47 -14.89
N ARG A 412 14.72 -34.04 -13.64
CA ARG A 412 13.42 -34.04 -12.95
C ARG A 412 12.50 -32.99 -13.57
N HIS A 413 11.64 -33.39 -14.51
CA HIS A 413 10.57 -32.55 -15.06
C HIS A 413 9.51 -32.24 -13.99
N MET A 414 9.67 -31.12 -13.29
CA MET A 414 8.68 -30.57 -12.36
C MET A 414 7.69 -29.66 -13.11
N SER A 415 6.48 -30.15 -13.34
CA SER A 415 5.38 -29.34 -13.92
C SER A 415 4.08 -29.57 -13.14
N ILE A 416 3.78 -28.66 -12.21
CA ILE A 416 2.50 -28.58 -11.50
C ILE A 416 1.63 -27.52 -12.19
N PRO A 417 0.33 -27.75 -12.44
CA PRO A 417 -0.52 -26.75 -13.10
C PRO A 417 -0.73 -25.49 -12.24
N ALA A 418 -0.42 -24.32 -12.80
CA ALA A 418 -0.73 -23.03 -12.18
C ALA A 418 -2.20 -22.65 -12.44
N SER A 419 -3.07 -22.77 -11.44
CA SER A 419 -4.44 -22.25 -11.50
C SER A 419 -4.45 -20.72 -11.29
N HIS A 420 -5.00 -19.99 -12.26
CA HIS A 420 -5.20 -18.54 -12.27
C HIS A 420 -3.95 -17.62 -12.24
N ARG A 421 -3.37 -17.40 -13.43
CA ARG A 421 -3.34 -16.04 -13.98
C ARG A 421 -3.90 -16.03 -15.40
N SER A 422 -4.64 -14.98 -15.73
CA SER A 422 -5.22 -14.73 -17.06
C SER A 422 -4.13 -14.33 -18.06
N SER A 423 -4.22 -14.86 -19.28
CA SER A 423 -3.20 -14.69 -20.32
C SER A 423 -3.35 -13.38 -21.10
N GLU A 424 -2.31 -12.55 -21.08
CA GLU A 424 -2.08 -11.50 -22.09
C GLU A 424 -0.61 -11.48 -22.51
N GLN A 425 -0.34 -11.89 -23.75
CA GLN A 425 0.79 -11.53 -24.63
C GLN A 425 0.56 -12.33 -25.94
N SER A 426 -0.08 -11.78 -26.97
CA SER A 426 0.37 -10.72 -27.88
C SER A 426 1.55 -11.14 -28.77
N LEU A 427 1.36 -11.13 -30.10
CA LEU A 427 2.43 -10.88 -31.08
C LEU A 427 1.87 -10.65 -32.51
N ALA A 428 2.68 -9.93 -33.30
CA ALA A 428 2.64 -9.75 -34.76
C ALA A 428 1.42 -9.05 -35.42
N LYS A 429 1.72 -8.01 -36.22
CA LYS A 429 0.79 -7.31 -37.13
C LYS A 429 0.95 -7.85 -38.55
N SER A 430 -0.15 -8.08 -39.27
CA SER A 430 -0.34 -7.91 -40.73
C SER A 430 -1.70 -8.48 -41.14
N SER A 431 -2.41 -8.04 -42.19
CA SER A 431 -2.52 -6.77 -42.94
C SER A 431 -3.68 -6.96 -43.94
N ARG A 432 -4.22 -5.89 -44.57
CA ARG A 432 -5.29 -5.93 -45.61
C ARG A 432 -6.69 -6.36 -45.10
N THR A 433 -7.86 -5.91 -45.60
CA THR A 433 -8.40 -4.66 -46.19
C THR A 433 -9.83 -4.99 -46.67
N SER A 434 -10.83 -4.13 -46.38
CA SER A 434 -12.12 -4.01 -47.10
C SER A 434 -13.14 -5.17 -47.02
N GLY A 435 -14.47 -4.91 -47.13
CA GLY A 435 -15.39 -6.02 -47.46
C GLY A 435 -16.92 -6.02 -47.24
N SER A 436 -17.61 -4.93 -46.89
CA SER A 436 -19.06 -4.66 -47.24
C SER A 436 -20.23 -5.67 -46.97
N THR A 437 -21.33 -5.12 -46.43
CA THR A 437 -22.78 -5.43 -46.71
C THR A 437 -23.43 -6.82 -46.55
N ALA A 438 -24.35 -6.96 -45.57
CA ALA A 438 -25.83 -7.06 -45.70
C ALA A 438 -26.45 -7.07 -44.27
N ARG A 439 -27.55 -6.41 -43.85
CA ARG A 439 -28.90 -6.00 -44.37
C ARG A 439 -30.01 -7.06 -44.28
N TYR A 440 -31.24 -6.55 -44.04
CA TYR A 440 -32.53 -7.23 -43.80
C TYR A 440 -32.73 -7.82 -42.38
N ASP A 441 -33.85 -7.59 -41.66
CA ASP A 441 -34.86 -6.54 -41.85
C ASP A 441 -35.66 -6.17 -40.57
N ARG A 442 -36.49 -5.11 -40.66
CA ARG A 442 -37.57 -4.68 -39.72
C ARG A 442 -38.89 -4.59 -40.53
N PRO A 443 -40.13 -4.44 -39.98
CA PRO A 443 -40.57 -3.61 -38.84
C PRO A 443 -41.04 -4.50 -37.66
N ILE A 444 -42.08 -4.31 -36.81
CA ILE A 444 -43.17 -3.33 -36.58
C ILE A 444 -43.30 -3.09 -35.05
N SER A 445 -44.20 -2.21 -34.60
CA SER A 445 -44.70 -2.08 -33.22
C SER A 445 -46.18 -1.68 -33.27
N PRO A 446 -47.01 -2.03 -32.26
CA PRO A 446 -47.29 -1.04 -31.21
C PRO A 446 -47.53 -1.68 -29.80
N SER A 447 -48.07 -0.89 -28.87
CA SER A 447 -48.06 -1.12 -27.41
C SER A 447 -49.44 -1.23 -26.76
N SER A 448 -49.47 -1.94 -25.62
CA SER A 448 -50.26 -1.67 -24.39
C SER A 448 -51.80 -1.57 -24.42
N THR A 449 -52.48 -2.53 -23.76
CA THR A 449 -53.67 -2.44 -22.85
C THR A 449 -54.37 -3.83 -22.80
N ASP A 450 -55.17 -4.25 -21.81
CA ASP A 450 -55.24 -4.05 -20.34
C ASP A 450 -56.24 -5.12 -19.76
N ARG A 451 -56.22 -5.43 -18.44
CA ARG A 451 -57.21 -6.27 -17.66
C ARG A 451 -57.22 -7.80 -17.97
N HIS A 452 -57.18 -8.75 -17.01
CA HIS A 452 -58.10 -9.14 -15.89
C HIS A 452 -59.33 -9.97 -16.34
N THR A 453 -59.77 -11.08 -15.71
CA THR A 453 -59.28 -11.95 -14.58
C THR A 453 -59.99 -13.34 -14.60
N ASP A 454 -59.65 -14.24 -13.64
CA ASP A 454 -60.45 -15.38 -13.10
C ASP A 454 -60.48 -16.70 -13.92
N ARG A 455 -60.29 -17.95 -13.39
CA ARG A 455 -60.69 -18.74 -12.17
C ARG A 455 -61.91 -19.66 -12.44
N LEU A 456 -62.16 -20.80 -11.78
CA LEU A 456 -61.41 -21.65 -10.79
C LEU A 456 -60.98 -22.99 -11.47
N SER A 457 -60.92 -24.25 -10.96
CA SER A 457 -61.28 -25.02 -9.73
C SER A 457 -60.34 -26.26 -9.61
N MET A 458 -60.11 -27.00 -8.51
CA MET A 458 -60.66 -27.20 -7.14
C MET A 458 -61.22 -28.63 -6.92
N MET A 459 -60.64 -29.37 -5.97
CA MET A 459 -61.21 -30.53 -5.27
C MET A 459 -60.70 -30.54 -3.82
N SER A 460 -61.42 -31.14 -2.86
CA SER A 460 -61.06 -31.12 -1.43
C SER A 460 -61.74 -32.23 -0.62
N SER A 461 -61.02 -32.84 0.35
CA SER A 461 -61.48 -33.43 1.63
C SER A 461 -60.31 -34.18 2.31
N GLY A 462 -60.06 -34.15 3.62
CA GLY A 462 -60.54 -33.21 4.65
C GLY A 462 -60.78 -33.83 6.04
N THR A 463 -59.99 -33.45 7.06
CA THR A 463 -60.33 -33.58 8.49
C THR A 463 -59.52 -32.61 9.38
N VAL A 464 -60.22 -31.58 9.91
CA VAL A 464 -60.22 -31.08 11.32
C VAL A 464 -58.92 -31.27 12.14
N SER A 465 -58.25 -30.24 12.69
CA SER A 465 -58.86 -29.17 13.51
C SER A 465 -58.04 -27.86 13.67
N SER A 466 -58.76 -26.75 13.86
CA SER A 466 -58.41 -25.55 14.65
C SER A 466 -57.18 -24.65 14.31
N HIS A 467 -57.48 -23.49 13.70
CA HIS A 467 -56.85 -22.16 13.86
C HIS A 467 -55.32 -21.96 13.70
N HIS A 468 -54.94 -21.33 12.57
CA HIS A 468 -54.23 -20.04 12.57
C HIS A 468 -54.49 -19.27 11.25
N GLY A 469 -54.25 -17.95 11.25
CA GLY A 469 -54.39 -17.09 10.07
C GLY A 469 -53.17 -17.14 9.13
N PRO A 470 -53.16 -16.38 8.01
CA PRO A 470 -52.00 -16.29 7.13
C PRO A 470 -50.77 -15.76 7.88
N SER A 471 -49.60 -16.36 7.67
CA SER A 471 -48.38 -16.04 8.42
C SER A 471 -47.96 -14.57 8.25
N LEU A 472 -47.57 -13.96 9.36
CA LEU A 472 -47.07 -12.58 9.47
C LEU A 472 -45.75 -12.36 8.70
N GLU A 473 -45.08 -13.43 8.27
CA GLU A 473 -43.78 -13.41 7.60
C GLU A 473 -43.82 -12.77 6.20
N SER A 474 -44.97 -12.82 5.51
CA SER A 474 -45.11 -12.40 4.11
C SER A 474 -45.05 -10.87 3.87
N MET A 475 -44.83 -10.04 4.90
CA MET A 475 -44.72 -8.58 4.78
C MET A 475 -43.35 -7.99 5.15
N ARG A 476 -42.36 -8.81 5.55
CA ARG A 476 -41.03 -8.31 5.90
C ARG A 476 -40.16 -8.11 4.66
N ASP A 477 -39.52 -6.95 4.53
CA ASP A 477 -38.54 -6.74 3.46
C ASP A 477 -37.19 -7.42 3.75
N GLY A 478 -36.35 -7.53 2.71
CA GLY A 478 -35.05 -8.20 2.81
C GLY A 478 -34.06 -7.54 3.77
N VAL A 479 -34.21 -6.23 4.06
CA VAL A 479 -33.41 -5.53 5.06
C VAL A 479 -33.89 -5.96 6.44
N GLN A 480 -35.20 -5.96 6.69
CA GLN A 480 -35.78 -6.39 7.95
C GLN A 480 -35.49 -7.85 8.28
N HIS A 481 -35.55 -8.76 7.30
CA HIS A 481 -35.16 -10.16 7.50
C HIS A 481 -33.69 -10.30 7.91
N PHE A 482 -32.78 -9.55 7.28
CA PHE A 482 -31.36 -9.54 7.66
C PHE A 482 -31.15 -8.97 9.06
N CYS A 483 -31.77 -7.83 9.37
CA CYS A 483 -31.72 -7.18 10.68
C CYS A 483 -32.17 -8.09 11.82
N ASP A 484 -33.24 -8.86 11.60
CA ASP A 484 -33.79 -9.80 12.60
C ASP A 484 -32.85 -10.99 12.79
N LYS A 485 -32.44 -11.63 11.68
CA LYS A 485 -31.55 -12.81 11.68
C LYS A 485 -30.16 -12.55 12.27
N HIS A 486 -29.63 -11.33 12.12
CA HIS A 486 -28.27 -10.97 12.54
C HIS A 486 -28.24 -9.97 13.72
N PHE A 487 -29.38 -9.71 14.38
CA PHE A 487 -29.55 -8.68 15.41
C PHE A 487 -28.46 -8.67 16.50
N SER A 488 -28.17 -9.85 17.08
CA SER A 488 -27.13 -10.02 18.11
C SER A 488 -25.72 -9.86 17.55
N THR A 489 -25.45 -10.37 16.34
CA THR A 489 -24.15 -10.23 15.66
C THR A 489 -23.84 -8.78 15.33
N ILE A 490 -24.83 -8.01 14.85
CA ILE A 490 -24.73 -6.58 14.56
C ILE A 490 -24.41 -5.80 15.84
N ARG A 491 -25.14 -6.06 16.93
CA ARG A 491 -24.91 -5.39 18.23
C ARG A 491 -23.51 -5.67 18.79
N ASN A 492 -23.06 -6.93 18.74
CA ASN A 492 -21.72 -7.31 19.21
C ASN A 492 -20.62 -6.68 18.35
N PHE A 493 -20.76 -6.68 17.02
CA PHE A 493 -19.81 -6.04 16.11
C PHE A 493 -19.66 -4.54 16.39
N ILE A 494 -20.78 -3.81 16.48
CA ILE A 494 -20.78 -2.36 16.76
C ILE A 494 -20.19 -2.07 18.15
N SER A 495 -20.53 -2.86 19.17
CA SER A 495 -19.96 -2.71 20.53
C SER A 495 -18.44 -2.85 20.54
N ASN A 496 -17.89 -3.79 19.76
CA ASN A 496 -16.44 -4.04 19.71
C ASN A 496 -15.67 -2.91 19.01
N ILE A 497 -16.26 -2.25 18.01
CA ILE A 497 -15.57 -1.19 17.25
C ILE A 497 -15.88 0.23 17.73
N SER A 498 -16.95 0.47 18.48
CA SER A 498 -17.38 1.82 18.87
C SER A 498 -16.36 2.61 19.70
N ALA A 499 -15.46 1.93 20.41
CA ALA A 499 -14.34 2.55 21.14
C ALA A 499 -13.12 2.89 20.26
N ARG A 500 -13.04 2.32 19.05
CA ARG A 500 -11.93 2.50 18.09
C ARG A 500 -12.33 3.39 16.91
N ILE A 501 -13.60 3.35 16.50
CA ILE A 501 -14.14 4.09 15.36
C ILE A 501 -15.33 4.95 15.84
N PRO A 502 -15.26 6.30 15.75
CA PRO A 502 -16.41 7.17 15.96
C PRO A 502 -17.47 6.91 14.89
N LEU A 503 -18.74 6.95 15.30
CA LEU A 503 -19.88 6.72 14.42
C LEU A 503 -20.49 8.09 14.02
N PRO A 504 -20.68 8.40 12.72
CA PRO A 504 -21.39 9.60 12.31
C PRO A 504 -22.85 9.52 12.74
N GLU A 505 -23.42 10.65 13.15
CA GLU A 505 -24.84 10.73 13.55
C GLU A 505 -25.74 11.09 12.35
N VAL A 506 -25.22 11.83 11.37
CA VAL A 506 -25.92 12.22 10.14
C VAL A 506 -24.96 12.14 8.94
N CYS A 507 -25.49 11.84 7.76
CA CYS A 507 -24.80 12.05 6.49
C CYS A 507 -25.67 12.84 5.50
N SER A 508 -25.03 13.51 4.54
CA SER A 508 -25.68 14.22 3.44
C SER A 508 -24.86 14.10 2.15
N VAL A 509 -25.52 14.23 1.00
CA VAL A 509 -24.86 14.18 -0.32
C VAL A 509 -24.67 15.61 -0.83
N ILE A 510 -23.46 15.91 -1.30
CA ILE A 510 -23.07 17.23 -1.81
C ILE A 510 -22.68 17.11 -3.29
N ASN A 511 -23.15 18.04 -4.10
CA ASN A 511 -22.82 18.12 -5.53
C ASN A 511 -21.53 18.95 -5.73
N GLY A 512 -20.42 18.29 -6.06
CA GLY A 512 -19.20 18.94 -6.54
C GLY A 512 -19.21 19.14 -8.06
N ARG A 513 -18.28 19.95 -8.58
CA ARG A 513 -18.22 20.37 -10.01
C ARG A 513 -18.22 19.21 -11.02
N HIS A 514 -17.70 18.04 -10.65
CA HIS A 514 -17.59 16.86 -11.54
C HIS A 514 -18.10 15.55 -10.90
N LYS A 515 -18.55 15.57 -9.64
CA LYS A 515 -18.83 14.38 -8.84
C LYS A 515 -19.67 14.70 -7.61
N ARG A 516 -20.60 13.80 -7.23
CA ARG A 516 -21.24 13.79 -5.91
C ARG A 516 -20.35 13.13 -4.85
N PHE A 517 -20.34 13.68 -3.65
CA PHE A 517 -19.62 13.13 -2.50
C PHE A 517 -20.51 13.12 -1.25
N LEU A 518 -20.12 12.32 -0.26
CA LEU A 518 -20.85 12.13 0.98
C LEU A 518 -20.16 12.93 2.09
N ARG A 519 -20.90 13.84 2.74
CA ARG A 519 -20.48 14.47 3.98
C ARG A 519 -21.02 13.70 5.17
N LEU A 520 -20.15 13.43 6.13
CA LEU A 520 -20.45 12.81 7.42
C LEU A 520 -20.44 13.89 8.51
N SER A 521 -21.35 13.81 9.46
CA SER A 521 -21.48 14.74 10.58
C SER A 521 -21.41 13.98 11.91
N PHE A 522 -20.42 14.31 12.72
CA PHE A 522 -20.16 13.72 14.03
C PHE A 522 -20.54 14.69 15.15
N LEU A 523 -21.11 14.15 16.22
CA LEU A 523 -21.65 14.91 17.36
C LEU A 523 -20.88 14.60 18.64
N CYS A 524 -20.67 15.61 19.50
CA CYS A 524 -20.08 15.42 20.82
C CYS A 524 -21.10 14.83 21.80
N GLY A 525 -20.83 13.64 22.34
CA GLY A 525 -21.69 12.99 23.35
C GLY A 525 -21.68 13.70 24.71
N GLY A 526 -20.65 14.50 25.01
CA GLY A 526 -20.46 15.11 26.33
C GLY A 526 -21.30 16.37 26.61
N LYS A 527 -21.62 17.18 25.58
CA LYS A 527 -22.52 18.36 25.59
C LYS A 527 -22.45 19.36 26.77
N GLY A 528 -21.38 19.39 27.57
CA GLY A 528 -21.21 20.38 28.65
C GLY A 528 -21.10 21.83 28.15
N ASP A 529 -21.18 22.80 29.06
CA ASP A 529 -21.35 24.23 28.73
C ASP A 529 -20.30 24.78 27.75
N GLN A 530 -19.03 24.38 27.93
CA GLN A 530 -17.90 24.77 27.07
C GLN A 530 -17.65 23.79 25.90
N CYS A 531 -18.58 22.89 25.60
CA CYS A 531 -18.49 21.95 24.48
C CYS A 531 -18.26 22.71 23.16
N LEU A 532 -17.24 22.34 22.41
CA LEU A 532 -16.92 22.95 21.12
C LEU A 532 -18.04 22.73 20.09
N TYR A 533 -18.75 21.60 20.20
CA TYR A 533 -19.81 21.13 19.29
C TYR A 533 -21.15 20.98 20.01
N SER A 534 -21.58 22.02 20.75
CA SER A 534 -22.89 22.04 21.43
C SER A 534 -24.06 22.36 20.48
N LYS A 535 -23.81 23.14 19.41
CA LYS A 535 -24.78 23.55 18.39
C LYS A 535 -24.37 23.16 16.95
N SER A 536 -23.19 22.59 16.78
CA SER A 536 -22.55 22.29 15.49
C SER A 536 -22.06 20.84 15.44
N TYR A 537 -21.65 20.38 14.26
CA TYR A 537 -21.08 19.06 14.03
C TYR A 537 -19.63 19.18 13.55
N PHE A 538 -18.79 18.22 13.91
CA PHE A 538 -17.55 17.99 13.17
C PHE A 538 -17.92 17.33 11.83
N THR A 539 -17.38 17.82 10.71
CA THR A 539 -17.75 17.31 9.37
C THR A 539 -16.58 16.73 8.59
N LEU A 540 -16.87 15.72 7.76
CA LEU A 540 -15.90 14.99 6.95
C LEU A 540 -16.50 14.63 5.59
N ASP A 541 -15.89 15.11 4.51
CA ASP A 541 -16.20 14.68 3.15
C ASP A 541 -15.43 13.40 2.81
N THR A 542 -16.12 12.26 2.80
CA THR A 542 -15.48 10.94 2.70
C THR A 542 -15.18 10.52 1.26
N LYS A 543 -14.00 9.91 1.08
CA LYS A 543 -13.59 9.18 -0.13
C LYS A 543 -14.06 7.72 -0.12
N LEU A 544 -14.56 7.24 1.02
CA LEU A 544 -14.95 5.86 1.31
C LEU A 544 -16.47 5.72 1.62
N PRO A 545 -17.40 6.21 0.78
CA PRO A 545 -18.83 6.27 1.12
C PRO A 545 -19.46 4.90 1.36
N LYS A 546 -19.01 3.84 0.67
CA LYS A 546 -19.56 2.48 0.80
C LYS A 546 -19.41 1.89 2.22
N PRO A 547 -18.20 1.75 2.79
CA PRO A 547 -18.05 1.24 4.15
C PRO A 547 -18.67 2.17 5.21
N TRP A 548 -18.67 3.49 5.02
CA TRP A 548 -19.35 4.41 5.94
C TRP A 548 -20.87 4.23 5.98
N ILE A 549 -21.54 4.15 4.82
CA ILE A 549 -23.00 3.93 4.77
C ILE A 549 -23.37 2.56 5.37
N HIS A 550 -22.57 1.52 5.11
CA HIS A 550 -22.75 0.21 5.74
C HIS A 550 -22.56 0.27 7.27
N LEU A 551 -21.51 0.94 7.76
CA LEU A 551 -21.26 1.11 9.19
C LEU A 551 -22.35 1.94 9.89
N MET A 552 -22.84 3.01 9.25
CA MET A 552 -23.97 3.78 9.75
C MET A 552 -25.25 2.94 9.83
N PHE A 553 -25.55 2.14 8.81
CA PHE A 553 -26.66 1.18 8.83
C PHE A 553 -26.56 0.20 10.01
N LEU A 554 -25.42 -0.48 10.16
CA LEU A 554 -25.17 -1.43 11.24
C LEU A 554 -25.30 -0.75 12.62
N SER A 555 -24.77 0.47 12.78
CA SER A 555 -24.92 1.23 14.03
C SER A 555 -26.35 1.64 14.33
N THR A 556 -27.15 1.94 13.30
CA THR A 556 -28.57 2.29 13.43
C THR A 556 -29.36 1.07 13.92
N GLN A 557 -29.10 -0.09 13.34
CA GLN A 557 -29.72 -1.35 13.77
C GLN A 557 -29.25 -1.79 15.17
N ALA A 558 -27.97 -1.58 15.53
CA ALA A 558 -27.47 -1.88 16.87
C ALA A 558 -28.12 -1.02 17.97
N LYS A 559 -28.43 0.24 17.66
CA LYS A 559 -29.17 1.20 18.52
C LYS A 559 -30.68 0.88 18.62
N ALA A 560 -31.25 0.12 17.69
CA ALA A 560 -32.69 -0.14 17.63
C ALA A 560 -33.16 -1.21 18.63
N ALA A 561 -34.43 -1.12 19.02
CA ALA A 561 -35.09 -2.11 19.88
C ALA A 561 -35.54 -3.37 19.12
N SER A 562 -35.74 -3.26 17.80
CA SER A 562 -36.28 -4.30 16.92
C SER A 562 -35.59 -4.26 15.54
N ALA A 563 -35.91 -5.21 14.66
CA ALA A 563 -35.40 -5.26 13.29
C ALA A 563 -36.01 -4.15 12.40
N LEU A 564 -35.14 -3.27 11.89
CA LEU A 564 -35.49 -2.16 11.01
C LEU A 564 -35.66 -2.62 9.56
N SER A 565 -36.66 -2.07 8.90
CA SER A 565 -36.94 -2.20 7.46
C SER A 565 -36.21 -1.15 6.63
N GLN A 566 -36.31 -1.22 5.30
CA GLN A 566 -35.87 -0.12 4.43
C GLN A 566 -36.78 1.12 4.51
N HIS A 567 -37.99 0.97 5.07
CA HIS A 567 -39.01 2.01 5.16
C HIS A 567 -38.85 2.88 6.43
N ASP A 568 -38.13 2.38 7.44
CA ASP A 568 -37.76 3.14 8.63
C ASP A 568 -36.98 4.41 8.26
N TYR A 569 -37.36 5.55 8.83
CA TYR A 569 -36.88 6.89 8.41
C TYR A 569 -35.35 7.03 8.35
N SER A 570 -34.64 6.45 9.32
CA SER A 570 -33.17 6.45 9.37
C SER A 570 -32.56 5.62 8.24
N ILE A 571 -33.11 4.45 7.94
CA ILE A 571 -32.63 3.55 6.89
C ILE A 571 -32.99 4.10 5.50
N SER A 572 -34.20 4.64 5.34
CA SER A 572 -34.65 5.33 4.13
C SER A 572 -33.75 6.53 3.77
N ARG A 573 -33.28 7.30 4.77
CA ARG A 573 -32.28 8.35 4.55
C ARG A 573 -30.92 7.82 4.11
N LEU A 574 -30.43 6.72 4.70
CA LEU A 574 -29.18 6.07 4.26
C LEU A 574 -29.29 5.52 2.83
N LYS A 575 -30.42 4.89 2.50
CA LYS A 575 -30.77 4.43 1.15
C LYS A 575 -30.78 5.60 0.15
N THR A 576 -31.46 6.69 0.49
CA THR A 576 -31.49 7.91 -0.34
C THR A 576 -30.08 8.48 -0.58
N CYS A 577 -29.20 8.45 0.44
CA CYS A 577 -27.81 8.88 0.28
C CYS A 577 -27.00 7.92 -0.61
N TRP A 578 -27.19 6.60 -0.47
CA TRP A 578 -26.57 5.61 -1.36
C TRP A 578 -27.02 5.79 -2.80
N ASP A 579 -28.33 5.74 -3.06
CA ASP A 579 -28.92 5.84 -4.39
C ASP A 579 -28.58 7.18 -5.07
N SER A 580 -28.38 8.26 -4.31
CA SER A 580 -27.95 9.56 -4.84
C SER A 580 -26.48 9.61 -5.31
N LEU A 581 -25.61 8.72 -4.82
CA LEU A 581 -24.21 8.62 -5.25
C LEU A 581 -24.04 7.73 -6.49
N GLN A 582 -25.01 6.84 -6.75
CA GLN A 582 -25.04 5.85 -7.82
C GLN A 582 -25.23 6.53 -9.19
N THR A 583 -24.13 6.99 -9.77
CA THR A 583 -24.09 7.66 -11.08
C THR A 583 -23.78 6.71 -12.24
N ASP A 584 -23.40 5.47 -11.95
CA ASP A 584 -23.13 4.42 -12.93
C ASP A 584 -23.66 3.06 -12.41
N ARG A 585 -24.03 2.15 -13.33
CA ARG A 585 -24.82 0.93 -13.03
C ARG A 585 -24.02 -0.22 -12.40
N THR A 586 -22.73 -0.02 -12.10
CA THR A 586 -21.79 -1.07 -11.71
C THR A 586 -21.74 -1.39 -10.22
N ALA A 587 -22.26 -0.52 -9.35
CA ALA A 587 -22.36 -0.77 -7.92
C ALA A 587 -23.78 -1.26 -7.52
N GLY A 588 -23.85 -2.35 -6.76
CA GLY A 588 -25.10 -3.06 -6.46
C GLY A 588 -26.13 -2.30 -5.60
N SER A 589 -27.30 -2.91 -5.44
CA SER A 589 -28.45 -2.32 -4.72
C SER A 589 -28.14 -2.00 -3.25
N PHE A 590 -28.92 -1.11 -2.64
CA PHE A 590 -28.83 -0.83 -1.20
C PHE A 590 -28.97 -2.12 -0.34
N LEU A 591 -29.84 -3.06 -0.74
CA LEU A 591 -29.96 -4.36 -0.08
C LEU A 591 -28.64 -5.14 -0.16
N THR A 592 -28.01 -5.18 -1.34
CA THR A 592 -26.69 -5.82 -1.56
C THR A 592 -25.58 -5.16 -0.74
N LEU A 593 -25.68 -3.86 -0.42
CA LEU A 593 -24.76 -3.20 0.49
C LEU A 593 -24.97 -3.65 1.94
N VAL A 594 -26.19 -3.53 2.45
CA VAL A 594 -26.47 -3.75 3.89
C VAL A 594 -26.46 -5.23 4.30
N THR A 595 -26.60 -6.15 3.35
CA THR A 595 -26.46 -7.61 3.55
C THR A 595 -25.06 -8.14 3.22
N SER A 596 -24.10 -7.27 2.89
CA SER A 596 -22.72 -7.67 2.62
C SER A 596 -21.95 -8.04 3.91
N SER A 597 -20.78 -8.66 3.76
CA SER A 597 -19.87 -8.91 4.88
C SER A 597 -19.56 -7.62 5.66
N PHE A 598 -19.63 -7.69 7.00
CA PHE A 598 -19.28 -6.55 7.85
C PHE A 598 -17.86 -6.03 7.56
N PRO A 599 -17.59 -4.71 7.73
CA PRO A 599 -16.27 -4.12 7.47
C PRO A 599 -15.12 -4.89 8.11
N SER A 600 -14.20 -5.39 7.27
CA SER A 600 -13.03 -6.18 7.69
C SER A 600 -12.04 -5.33 8.49
N ALA A 601 -11.02 -5.95 9.09
CA ALA A 601 -9.93 -5.22 9.73
C ALA A 601 -9.27 -4.20 8.79
N LYS A 602 -9.09 -4.56 7.50
CA LYS A 602 -8.56 -3.67 6.46
C LYS A 602 -9.49 -2.49 6.17
N ASP A 603 -10.80 -2.71 6.12
CA ASP A 603 -11.78 -1.63 5.94
C ASP A 603 -11.79 -0.69 7.15
N GLN A 604 -11.76 -1.26 8.37
CA GLN A 604 -11.69 -0.51 9.63
C GLN A 604 -10.43 0.37 9.68
N ASP A 605 -9.27 -0.16 9.29
CA ASP A 605 -8.02 0.59 9.26
C ASP A 605 -8.04 1.71 8.19
N LEU A 606 -8.74 1.52 7.05
CA LEU A 606 -8.97 2.57 6.06
C LEU A 606 -9.89 3.69 6.58
N LEU A 607 -10.96 3.36 7.32
CA LEU A 607 -11.83 4.34 7.98
C LEU A 607 -11.07 5.15 9.05
N ILE A 608 -10.24 4.47 9.84
CA ILE A 608 -9.37 5.09 10.87
C ILE A 608 -8.32 5.99 10.21
N HIS A 609 -7.72 5.57 9.10
CA HIS A 609 -6.80 6.39 8.32
C HIS A 609 -7.48 7.66 7.76
N GLU A 610 -8.74 7.56 7.30
CA GLU A 610 -9.50 8.73 6.86
C GLU A 610 -9.78 9.71 8.02
N LEU A 611 -10.12 9.21 9.21
CA LEU A 611 -10.32 10.03 10.42
C LEU A 611 -9.04 10.70 10.93
N HIS A 612 -7.88 10.03 10.83
CA HIS A 612 -6.57 10.64 11.07
C HIS A 612 -6.22 11.69 10.00
N SER A 613 -6.57 11.43 8.74
CA SER A 613 -6.38 12.38 7.64
C SER A 613 -7.22 13.64 7.86
N SER A 614 -8.49 13.47 8.27
CA SER A 614 -9.43 14.56 8.53
C SER A 614 -9.26 15.26 9.88
N ARG A 615 -8.34 14.80 10.74
CA ARG A 615 -8.03 15.39 12.05
C ARG A 615 -9.11 15.24 13.12
N PHE A 616 -10.02 14.28 12.98
CA PHE A 616 -11.04 14.00 14.00
C PHE A 616 -10.40 13.79 15.40
N PHE A 617 -9.34 12.97 15.46
CA PHE A 617 -8.64 12.64 16.70
C PHE A 617 -7.72 13.75 17.26
N ASP A 618 -7.49 14.85 16.54
CA ASP A 618 -6.83 16.04 17.11
C ASP A 618 -7.85 16.91 17.91
N VAL A 619 -9.15 16.56 17.88
CA VAL A 619 -10.26 17.32 18.49
C VAL A 619 -11.17 16.46 19.39
N PHE A 620 -11.37 15.19 19.05
CA PHE A 620 -12.25 14.23 19.74
C PHE A 620 -11.49 13.03 20.31
N GLU A 621 -11.95 12.55 21.46
CA GLU A 621 -11.40 11.39 22.17
C GLU A 621 -12.53 10.54 22.77
N PHE A 622 -12.29 9.23 22.90
CA PHE A 622 -13.26 8.30 23.46
C PHE A 622 -13.22 8.32 25.00
N ASN A 623 -14.32 8.74 25.60
CA ASN A 623 -14.49 8.71 27.05
C ASN A 623 -14.76 7.28 27.51
N ALA A 624 -13.72 6.54 27.91
CA ALA A 624 -13.84 5.14 28.29
C ALA A 624 -14.85 4.88 29.44
N ALA A 625 -14.96 5.81 30.39
CA ALA A 625 -15.90 5.70 31.52
C ALA A 625 -17.37 5.91 31.10
N LYS A 626 -17.65 6.90 30.23
CA LYS A 626 -19.00 7.23 29.75
C LYS A 626 -19.38 6.56 28.42
N LYS A 627 -18.44 5.81 27.82
CA LYS A 627 -18.56 5.05 26.56
C LYS A 627 -19.05 5.86 25.35
N PHE A 628 -18.65 7.13 25.24
CA PHE A 628 -18.95 7.97 24.08
C PHE A 628 -17.73 8.72 23.54
N TRP A 629 -17.79 9.16 22.28
CA TRP A 629 -16.86 10.13 21.72
C TRP A 629 -17.27 11.56 22.11
N ALA A 630 -16.31 12.36 22.55
CA ALA A 630 -16.55 13.77 22.87
C ALA A 630 -15.34 14.63 22.50
N CYS A 631 -15.58 15.91 22.25
CA CYS A 631 -14.51 16.87 22.03
C CYS A 631 -13.71 17.09 23.32
N PHE A 632 -12.42 17.41 23.18
CA PHE A 632 -11.44 17.58 24.26
C PHE A 632 -12.00 18.31 25.51
N MET A 633 -12.68 19.46 25.35
CA MET A 633 -13.28 20.25 26.45
C MET A 633 -14.36 19.52 27.28
N CYS A 634 -14.95 18.44 26.78
CA CYS A 634 -15.93 17.63 27.50
C CYS A 634 -15.34 16.37 28.15
N ASN A 635 -14.09 16.02 27.80
CA ASN A 635 -13.34 14.95 28.46
C ASN A 635 -12.39 15.50 29.54
N HIS A 636 -11.83 16.69 29.31
CA HIS A 636 -10.82 17.33 30.16
C HIS A 636 -11.24 18.75 30.59
N PRO A 637 -12.37 18.92 31.31
CA PRO A 637 -12.82 20.24 31.76
C PRO A 637 -11.83 20.92 32.73
N GLU A 638 -10.99 20.16 33.43
CA GLU A 638 -9.96 20.68 34.33
C GLU A 638 -8.85 21.44 33.59
N LYS A 639 -8.51 21.05 32.35
CA LYS A 639 -7.51 21.73 31.50
C LYS A 639 -8.01 23.08 30.95
N MET A 640 -9.25 23.46 31.28
CA MET A 640 -9.77 24.79 31.01
C MET A 640 -8.94 25.88 31.72
N TYR A 641 -8.50 25.64 32.97
CA TYR A 641 -7.79 26.65 33.76
C TYR A 641 -6.41 27.02 33.20
N ASP A 642 -5.70 26.06 32.59
CA ASP A 642 -4.36 26.28 32.01
C ASP A 642 -4.41 26.98 30.64
N LEU A 643 -5.51 26.85 29.90
CA LEU A 643 -5.66 27.32 28.53
C LEU A 643 -6.56 28.57 28.39
N MET A 644 -7.34 28.91 29.43
CA MET A 644 -8.32 30.00 29.40
C MET A 644 -8.02 31.06 30.47
N LYS A 645 -7.91 32.32 30.04
CA LYS A 645 -7.83 33.48 30.94
C LYS A 645 -9.04 34.39 30.72
N ASN A 646 -9.75 34.70 31.81
CA ASN A 646 -10.97 35.52 31.81
C ASN A 646 -12.03 35.06 30.78
N GLY A 647 -12.20 33.75 30.60
CA GLY A 647 -13.15 33.18 29.63
C GLY A 647 -12.68 33.14 28.17
N THR A 648 -11.46 33.59 27.87
CA THR A 648 -10.87 33.59 26.53
C THR A 648 -9.65 32.66 26.44
N PRO A 649 -9.41 31.95 25.32
CA PRO A 649 -8.22 31.14 25.13
C PRO A 649 -6.97 32.03 25.03
N VAL A 650 -5.95 31.72 25.82
CA VAL A 650 -4.69 32.47 25.85
C VAL A 650 -3.51 31.51 25.93
N ILE A 651 -2.58 31.62 24.97
CA ILE A 651 -1.29 30.91 25.01
C ILE A 651 -0.20 31.77 24.35
N ALA A 652 1.00 31.75 24.91
CA ALA A 652 2.13 32.55 24.47
C ALA A 652 3.44 31.74 24.48
N GLY A 653 4.34 31.99 23.53
CA GLY A 653 5.56 31.17 23.40
C GLY A 653 6.42 31.47 22.16
N GLN A 654 7.55 30.75 22.05
CA GLN A 654 8.50 30.90 20.95
C GLN A 654 8.29 29.82 19.89
N LEU A 655 7.78 30.22 18.73
CA LEU A 655 7.57 29.34 17.59
C LEU A 655 8.48 29.72 16.43
N ARG A 656 8.99 28.71 15.72
CA ARG A 656 9.63 28.86 14.42
C ARG A 656 8.54 28.84 13.36
N GLU A 657 8.28 29.98 12.74
CA GLU A 657 7.42 30.12 11.57
C GLU A 657 8.18 29.67 10.31
N LYS A 658 7.62 28.77 9.49
CA LYS A 658 8.17 28.41 8.18
C LYS A 658 7.68 29.43 7.13
N LYS A 659 8.38 30.56 7.00
CA LYS A 659 7.92 31.72 6.20
C LYS A 659 8.64 31.80 4.86
N GLY A 660 7.85 32.01 3.80
CA GLY A 660 8.30 32.16 2.40
C GLY A 660 7.09 32.05 1.47
N ARG A 661 7.09 32.77 0.34
CA ARG A 661 6.01 32.74 -0.67
C ARG A 661 5.90 31.34 -1.32
N TRP A 662 6.99 30.57 -1.31
CA TRP A 662 7.15 29.29 -2.00
C TRP A 662 7.53 28.14 -1.05
N LYS A 663 7.29 26.87 -1.46
CA LYS A 663 7.38 25.69 -0.57
C LYS A 663 8.81 25.33 -0.12
N PHE A 664 9.81 25.65 -0.95
CA PHE A 664 11.23 25.30 -0.85
C PHE A 664 12.02 26.42 -0.13
N LEU A 665 11.96 27.66 -0.63
CA LEU A 665 12.47 28.93 -0.02
C LEU A 665 11.94 29.27 1.38
N LYS A 666 11.13 28.40 1.96
CA LYS A 666 10.37 28.60 3.19
C LYS A 666 11.29 28.42 4.41
N ARG A 667 12.17 29.40 4.65
CA ARG A 667 13.16 29.43 5.75
C ARG A 667 12.45 29.57 7.11
N TRP A 668 12.98 28.92 8.15
CA TRP A 668 12.42 28.94 9.51
C TRP A 668 12.84 30.19 10.29
N LYS A 669 11.91 31.08 10.66
CA LYS A 669 12.15 32.26 11.49
C LYS A 669 11.56 32.09 12.88
N THR A 670 12.38 32.13 13.93
CA THR A 670 11.93 32.09 15.33
C THR A 670 11.30 33.43 15.71
N ARG A 671 10.10 33.41 16.29
CA ARG A 671 9.41 34.60 16.82
C ARG A 671 8.64 34.26 18.09
N TYR A 672 8.30 35.27 18.86
CA TYR A 672 7.36 35.14 19.97
C TYR A 672 5.93 35.39 19.46
N PHE A 673 5.02 34.46 19.74
CA PHE A 673 3.61 34.53 19.35
C PHE A 673 2.74 34.52 20.61
N THR A 674 1.64 35.26 20.56
CA THR A 674 0.60 35.29 21.60
C THR A 674 -0.77 35.16 20.96
N LEU A 675 -1.48 34.06 21.23
CA LEU A 675 -2.93 33.96 21.02
C LEU A 675 -3.61 34.62 22.21
N SER A 676 -4.53 35.54 21.93
CA SER A 676 -5.35 36.22 22.92
C SER A 676 -6.80 36.32 22.43
N GLY A 677 -7.63 35.36 22.83
CA GLY A 677 -9.02 35.26 22.41
C GLY A 677 -9.18 35.06 20.90
N THR A 678 -9.59 36.11 20.19
CA THR A 678 -9.94 36.08 18.76
C THR A 678 -8.80 36.52 17.83
N GLN A 679 -7.59 36.77 18.33
CA GLN A 679 -6.43 37.13 17.49
C GLN A 679 -5.15 36.41 17.93
N ILE A 680 -4.37 35.97 16.95
CA ILE A 680 -2.96 35.59 17.12
C ILE A 680 -2.11 36.83 16.78
N THR A 681 -1.19 37.20 17.65
CA THR A 681 -0.34 38.39 17.51
C THR A 681 1.13 38.00 17.58
N TYR A 682 1.98 38.70 16.82
CA TYR A 682 3.43 38.50 16.87
C TYR A 682 4.21 39.74 16.43
N SER A 683 5.44 39.93 16.94
CA SER A 683 6.31 41.04 16.53
C SER A 683 7.21 40.68 15.33
N LYS A 684 7.32 41.61 14.38
CA LYS A 684 8.33 41.61 13.32
C LYS A 684 9.64 42.27 13.75
N SER A 685 9.52 43.38 14.49
CA SER A 685 10.57 44.22 15.09
C SER A 685 9.96 45.02 16.27
N ASP A 686 10.78 45.73 17.03
CA ASP A 686 10.38 46.45 18.26
C ASP A 686 9.29 47.54 18.07
N GLN A 687 8.91 47.86 16.83
CA GLN A 687 7.88 48.85 16.50
C GLN A 687 6.78 48.31 15.57
N GLN A 688 6.79 47.02 15.19
CA GLN A 688 5.83 46.48 14.23
C GLN A 688 5.28 45.11 14.64
N HIS A 689 3.97 45.06 14.90
CA HIS A 689 3.21 43.85 15.20
C HIS A 689 2.35 43.45 14.00
N GLU A 690 2.27 42.14 13.71
CA GLU A 690 1.24 41.57 12.83
C GLU A 690 0.21 40.79 13.64
N THR A 691 -1.03 40.82 13.16
CA THR A 691 -2.16 40.11 13.76
C THR A 691 -2.87 39.22 12.72
N LEU A 692 -3.21 38.01 13.12
CA LEU A 692 -4.03 37.06 12.37
C LEU A 692 -5.35 36.86 13.14
N PRO A 693 -6.48 37.40 12.63
CA PRO A 693 -7.80 37.15 13.21
C PRO A 693 -8.14 35.65 13.15
N VAL A 694 -8.56 35.09 14.28
CA VAL A 694 -8.91 33.67 14.40
C VAL A 694 -10.12 33.31 13.54
N SER A 695 -11.01 34.26 13.25
CA SER A 695 -12.14 34.07 12.32
C SER A 695 -11.72 33.81 10.86
N LYS A 696 -10.48 34.08 10.46
CA LYS A 696 -9.94 33.68 9.14
C LYS A 696 -9.45 32.23 9.09
N ILE A 697 -9.30 31.56 10.23
CA ILE A 697 -8.72 30.23 10.33
C ILE A 697 -9.80 29.18 10.02
N GLN A 698 -9.67 28.51 8.88
CA GLN A 698 -10.55 27.43 8.45
C GLN A 698 -10.24 26.11 9.18
N SER A 699 -8.97 25.83 9.49
CA SER A 699 -8.58 24.64 10.27
C SER A 699 -7.17 24.76 10.87
N VAL A 700 -6.90 23.92 11.87
CA VAL A 700 -5.63 23.80 12.58
C VAL A 700 -5.25 22.31 12.66
N LYS A 701 -3.97 21.98 12.52
CA LYS A 701 -3.53 20.59 12.26
C LYS A 701 -2.20 20.27 12.94
N ALA A 702 -2.14 19.18 13.70
CA ALA A 702 -0.88 18.68 14.25
C ALA A 702 -0.05 17.92 13.18
N VAL A 703 1.22 18.28 12.99
CA VAL A 703 2.11 17.61 12.03
C VAL A 703 2.86 16.48 12.74
N ARG A 704 2.44 15.24 12.44
CA ARG A 704 3.00 13.97 12.92
C ARG A 704 3.62 13.21 11.72
N LYS A 705 4.65 12.38 11.91
CA LYS A 705 5.17 11.49 10.84
C LYS A 705 4.36 10.19 10.77
N GLY A 706 4.05 9.59 11.91
CA GLY A 706 3.10 8.49 12.09
C GLY A 706 2.04 8.79 13.15
N TYR A 707 1.00 7.96 13.22
CA TYR A 707 -0.17 8.19 14.10
C TYR A 707 0.13 8.09 15.61
N ARG A 708 1.24 7.42 15.99
CA ARG A 708 1.73 7.33 17.37
C ARG A 708 2.75 8.41 17.75
N ASP A 709 3.13 9.29 16.81
CA ASP A 709 4.16 10.28 17.06
C ASP A 709 3.64 11.52 17.78
N ILE A 710 4.46 12.02 18.72
CA ILE A 710 4.32 13.36 19.29
C ILE A 710 4.54 14.39 18.17
N PRO A 711 3.58 15.30 17.91
CA PRO A 711 3.70 16.27 16.82
C PRO A 711 4.83 17.27 17.12
N LYS A 712 5.75 17.44 16.15
CA LYS A 712 6.90 18.35 16.27
C LYS A 712 6.66 19.71 15.59
N ALA A 713 5.50 19.89 14.97
CA ALA A 713 5.06 21.11 14.30
C ALA A 713 3.51 21.12 14.21
N PHE A 714 2.92 22.28 13.90
CA PHE A 714 1.51 22.40 13.54
C PHE A 714 1.31 23.34 12.35
N GLU A 715 0.15 23.24 11.70
CA GLU A 715 -0.26 24.06 10.56
C GLU A 715 -1.56 24.80 10.88
N ILE A 716 -1.68 26.04 10.40
CA ILE A 716 -2.90 26.85 10.40
C ILE A 716 -3.25 27.13 8.93
N PHE A 717 -4.49 26.82 8.56
CA PHE A 717 -5.05 27.08 7.23
C PHE A 717 -6.03 28.24 7.30
N THR A 718 -5.78 29.28 6.52
CA THR A 718 -6.75 30.32 6.19
C THR A 718 -7.22 30.14 4.74
N GLU A 719 -8.17 30.96 4.29
CA GLU A 719 -8.64 30.96 2.89
C GLU A 719 -7.53 31.29 1.88
N ASP A 720 -6.57 32.12 2.29
CA ASP A 720 -5.50 32.70 1.47
C ASP A 720 -4.11 32.09 1.72
N GLN A 721 -3.87 31.43 2.87
CA GLN A 721 -2.52 31.02 3.28
C GLN A 721 -2.48 29.75 4.15
N THR A 722 -1.36 29.03 4.07
CA THR A 722 -1.00 27.99 5.05
C THR A 722 0.27 28.39 5.79
N TYR A 723 0.12 28.62 7.10
CA TYR A 723 1.21 28.87 8.04
C TYR A 723 1.65 27.54 8.67
N THR A 724 2.95 27.35 8.85
CA THR A 724 3.51 26.16 9.53
C THR A 724 4.41 26.61 10.66
N PHE A 725 4.22 26.06 11.86
CA PHE A 725 4.91 26.46 13.09
C PHE A 725 5.60 25.26 13.75
N LYS A 726 6.77 25.48 14.35
CA LYS A 726 7.55 24.47 15.09
C LYS A 726 8.07 25.06 16.40
N ALA A 727 7.73 24.44 17.53
CA ALA A 727 8.20 24.84 18.85
C ALA A 727 9.71 24.57 19.02
N LYS A 728 10.32 25.24 20.02
CA LYS A 728 11.70 25.00 20.46
C LYS A 728 11.70 24.65 21.95
N GLY A 729 12.25 23.49 22.31
CA GLY A 729 12.26 23.01 23.71
C GLY A 729 10.90 22.50 24.19
N HIS A 730 10.69 22.52 25.50
CA HIS A 730 9.55 21.90 26.22
C HIS A 730 8.16 22.53 26.01
N GLN A 731 7.96 23.41 25.01
CA GLN A 731 6.63 23.97 24.71
C GLN A 731 5.81 22.95 23.91
N ASN A 732 4.72 22.42 24.48
CA ASN A 732 3.95 21.37 23.82
C ASN A 732 3.15 21.94 22.62
N ILE A 733 3.41 21.37 21.44
CA ILE A 733 2.66 21.62 20.19
C ILE A 733 1.16 21.35 20.38
N GLU A 734 0.81 20.34 21.18
CA GLU A 734 -0.58 19.93 21.41
C GLU A 734 -1.36 20.99 22.19
N GLN A 735 -0.74 21.68 23.16
CA GLN A 735 -1.36 22.81 23.88
C GLN A 735 -1.68 23.97 22.93
N TRP A 736 -0.76 24.29 22.00
CA TRP A 736 -1.01 25.27 20.94
C TRP A 736 -2.18 24.86 20.04
N VAL A 737 -2.18 23.61 19.55
CA VAL A 737 -3.26 23.08 18.70
C VAL A 737 -4.60 23.04 19.45
N GLN A 738 -4.62 22.69 20.73
CA GLN A 738 -5.83 22.69 21.57
C GLN A 738 -6.37 24.12 21.79
N CYS A 739 -5.52 25.06 22.22
CA CYS A 739 -5.91 26.45 22.47
C CYS A 739 -6.44 27.12 21.20
N LEU A 740 -5.81 26.85 20.05
CA LEU A 740 -6.27 27.32 18.74
C LEU A 740 -7.61 26.71 18.33
N HIS A 741 -7.85 25.41 18.52
CA HIS A 741 -9.16 24.80 18.24
C HIS A 741 -10.28 25.37 19.12
N ILE A 742 -9.99 25.70 20.38
CA ILE A 742 -10.94 26.38 21.27
C ILE A 742 -11.27 27.77 20.71
N ALA A 743 -10.25 28.55 20.33
CA ALA A 743 -10.40 29.89 19.77
C ALA A 743 -11.22 29.90 18.46
N VAL A 744 -10.93 28.99 17.53
CA VAL A 744 -11.66 28.85 16.26
C VAL A 744 -13.13 28.47 16.51
N ALA A 745 -13.39 27.50 17.37
CA ALA A 745 -14.76 27.10 17.71
C ALA A 745 -15.54 28.21 18.46
N GLN A 746 -14.87 29.03 19.28
CA GLN A 746 -15.49 30.21 19.89
C GLN A 746 -15.76 31.33 18.89
N ALA A 747 -14.85 31.58 17.94
CA ALA A 747 -15.04 32.58 16.89
C ALA A 747 -16.27 32.26 16.01
N HIS A 748 -16.41 31.01 15.56
CA HIS A 748 -17.55 30.60 14.75
C HIS A 748 -18.89 30.58 15.51
N LYS A 749 -18.89 30.33 16.83
CA LYS A 749 -20.08 30.54 17.69
C LYS A 749 -20.53 32.01 17.76
N GLY A 750 -19.66 32.96 17.41
CA GLY A 750 -19.93 34.40 17.46
C GLY A 750 -20.79 34.90 16.29
N ASP A 751 -20.48 34.51 15.05
CA ASP A 751 -21.19 35.03 13.88
C ASP A 751 -22.66 34.57 13.80
N ASP A 752 -22.96 33.33 14.22
CA ASP A 752 -24.32 32.78 14.37
C ASP A 752 -25.21 33.58 15.37
N SER A 753 -24.64 34.51 16.14
CA SER A 753 -25.34 35.32 17.14
C SER A 753 -25.59 36.78 16.73
N ARG A 754 -25.23 37.17 15.50
CA ARG A 754 -25.51 38.52 14.96
C ARG A 754 -26.92 38.58 14.38
N PRO A 755 -27.87 39.34 14.96
CA PRO A 755 -29.20 39.48 14.38
C PRO A 755 -29.14 40.28 13.07
N SER A 756 -29.70 39.72 12.00
CA SER A 756 -29.89 40.41 10.73
C SER A 756 -30.83 41.60 10.92
N ARG A 757 -30.30 42.83 10.80
CA ARG A 757 -31.12 44.04 10.76
C ARG A 757 -32.12 43.93 9.60
N THR A 758 -33.40 43.95 9.95
CA THR A 758 -34.51 44.00 9.01
C THR A 758 -35.44 45.11 9.48
N GLU A 759 -35.75 46.05 8.60
CA GLU A 759 -36.74 47.10 8.84
C GLU A 759 -38.13 46.60 8.46
N GLY A 760 -39.20 47.25 8.95
CA GLY A 760 -40.57 47.04 8.46
C GLY A 760 -41.44 46.02 9.22
N GLU A 761 -42.14 46.53 10.24
CA GLU A 761 -43.58 46.37 10.54
C GLU A 761 -44.37 45.04 10.37
N GLY A 762 -45.45 44.90 11.15
CA GLY A 762 -46.64 44.12 10.76
C GLY A 762 -46.93 42.83 11.56
N ARG A 763 -47.99 42.83 12.39
CA ARG A 763 -48.46 41.65 13.14
C ARG A 763 -49.26 40.67 12.27
N GLY A 764 -49.06 39.35 12.44
CA GLY A 764 -50.05 38.34 12.02
C GLY A 764 -49.52 36.88 12.02
N PRO A 765 -50.03 35.97 12.87
CA PRO A 765 -49.49 34.60 12.96
C PRO A 765 -50.31 33.55 12.19
N ARG A 766 -49.65 32.76 11.32
CA ARG A 766 -50.13 31.44 10.88
C ARG A 766 -48.98 30.44 10.70
N ARG A 767 -49.27 29.16 10.97
CA ARG A 767 -48.39 28.02 10.63
C ARG A 767 -48.44 27.74 9.13
N GLN A 768 -47.30 27.42 8.52
CA GLN A 768 -47.21 26.31 7.56
C GLN A 768 -45.75 25.93 7.33
N ASP A 769 -45.52 24.65 7.03
CA ASP A 769 -44.22 24.09 6.67
C ASP A 769 -43.71 24.67 5.35
N ASN A 770 -42.39 24.84 5.21
CA ASN A 770 -41.79 24.80 3.89
C ASN A 770 -40.30 24.41 3.89
N ILE A 771 -39.88 23.82 2.76
CA ILE A 771 -38.56 23.22 2.59
C ILE A 771 -37.57 24.28 2.10
N VAL A 772 -36.47 24.49 2.82
CA VAL A 772 -35.36 25.33 2.35
C VAL A 772 -34.41 24.49 1.49
N ILE A 773 -34.51 24.64 0.16
CA ILE A 773 -33.50 24.17 -0.79
C ILE A 773 -32.47 25.28 -0.96
N GLU A 774 -31.31 25.17 -0.30
CA GLU A 774 -30.18 26.05 -0.57
C GLU A 774 -29.63 25.79 -1.97
N ARG A 775 -29.85 26.75 -2.89
CA ARG A 775 -29.11 26.80 -4.16
C ARG A 775 -27.74 27.44 -3.90
N PRO A 776 -26.62 26.86 -4.39
CA PRO A 776 -25.34 27.56 -4.37
C PRO A 776 -25.43 28.83 -5.21
N ARG A 777 -24.86 29.94 -4.71
CA ARG A 777 -24.76 31.19 -5.48
C ARG A 777 -23.82 30.96 -6.67
N SER A 778 -24.34 31.17 -7.88
CA SER A 778 -23.50 31.38 -9.05
C SER A 778 -23.04 32.83 -9.08
N VAL A 779 -21.78 33.06 -9.42
CA VAL A 779 -21.27 34.34 -9.90
C VAL A 779 -20.40 34.03 -11.11
N MET A 780 -20.81 34.55 -12.26
CA MET A 780 -20.00 34.62 -13.47
C MET A 780 -20.22 36.00 -14.09
N ASP A 781 -19.15 36.57 -14.61
CA ASP A 781 -19.05 37.71 -15.51
C ASP A 781 -19.90 38.98 -15.27
N THR A 782 -19.18 40.08 -15.06
CA THR A 782 -19.41 41.30 -15.85
C THR A 782 -18.07 41.83 -16.35
N LYS A 783 -17.97 42.08 -17.66
CA LYS A 783 -16.85 42.83 -18.24
C LYS A 783 -17.08 44.33 -18.10
N LEU A 784 -16.03 45.07 -17.77
CA LEU A 784 -15.65 46.32 -18.43
C LEU A 784 -14.16 46.59 -18.19
#